data_AF-C1F2U3-F1
#
_entry.id   AF-C1F2U3-F1
#
_cell.length_a   1.000
_cell.length_b   1.000
_cell.length_c   1.000
_cell.angle_alpha   90.00
_cell.angle_beta   90.00
_cell.angle_gamma   90.00
#
_symmetry.space_group_name_H-M   'P 1'
#
loop_
_entity.id
_entity.type
_entity.pdbx_description
1 polymer ?
#
loop_
_entity_poly.entity_id
_entity_poly.type
_entity_poly.pdbx_seq_one_letter_code
_entity_poly.pdbx_strand_id
1 'polypeptide(L)'
;MFVRKPGSASDPLWYKDALIYELHVRAFYDSNNDGIGDFPGLIEKLDYLQDLGVTCLWLLPFFPSPLRDDGYDISDYTSVNPSYGTIEDFQRFLNAAHERGLQVMIELVINHTSDQHPWFQRARQAPAGSPERDFYVWSDSDQKYKDARIIFTDTEKSNWTWDPVAQQYYWHRFFSHQPDLNFDNPAVLEEVIRVMRFWLDMGVDGLRLDAIPYLIERDGTNCENLSETHALIKAIRKAMDDGYLGRMILAEANQWPEDVRPYFGDGDECHMAFHFPLMPRIYMALRQEDRLPITDIIAQTPAIPESCQWGIFLRNHDELTLEMVSEDERDYMYLAYSADPRMRINIGIRRRLAPLLDNNRRRIELLNSLLFSFPGTPILYYGDEIGMGDNIYLGDRNGVRTPMQWTGDRNAGFSRATPAKLFSPVIMDPVWGYEAINVEAQQSDASSLLNWMRNMIALRKLFQVFGRGSMKFLEPENRKVLAYVREYDGERVLCVANLSRFAQPVALDLSEYAGMIPVEMLGYVEFPAIGKQAYPLTLGPYGFLWLELQAGEEPVEVPSPGATDELLHVKNETDWPGVLEGRGRETLERLLPEYVQRQRWFGGKSRPIETVKVTDWSLLDGGHLALVWVDVHYTEGEPDTYLAPMAMAFGEECEAVVEHHGQAVLTKIFSTRGAGVLYDGMMRDESAQALLRLMAQGGEAAAQHGTVRGTASSLFAELRGGEAALPVRRGSAEQSNTSVIFGDRLILKLFRRQQTGLNPDMEIGRFLTERTEFRNIAPFAGALEFVSRDGGEDSTLAMLQGLVQNEGDGWSWMLEELDRYFESAVAASFPEVKLPGTGALREKLNGIPAAAREHAGLSIEGASTLGRRTAEMHLSLAVDRRDVDFAPVRMEPDDLAALRAALQADAARAFDALKANLARLPDDAVETAGLVLSRRTHLLERFQRLTALQDAGAKTRVHGDYHLGQVLRAKGDFVILDFEGEPARMLQERRTKQSPLKDVAGMVRSFSYAAFSAMTHFSSRRPADTERLEPWARLWETAVTAEFLRAYRKTMGKSTIVPRTAEAFDVLLQIFTLDKALYELVYELNHRPGWVRAPLNGILYLP
;
A
#
# COMPACT_ATOMS: atom_id res chain seq x y z
N MET A 1 -49.83 6.09 23.12
CA MET A 1 -48.43 6.58 23.05
C MET A 1 -47.67 5.77 24.10
N PHE A 2 -46.94 4.73 23.69
CA PHE A 2 -46.15 3.94 24.64
C PHE A 2 -44.91 4.76 24.99
N VAL A 3 -44.65 4.98 26.28
CA VAL A 3 -43.43 5.65 26.76
C VAL A 3 -42.31 4.62 26.73
N ARG A 4 -41.26 4.87 25.93
CA ARG A 4 -40.07 4.00 25.85
C ARG A 4 -39.29 4.04 27.17
N LYS A 5 -38.70 2.91 27.56
CA LYS A 5 -37.82 2.86 28.74
C LYS A 5 -36.48 3.56 28.41
N PRO A 6 -36.03 4.54 29.21
CA PRO A 6 -34.76 5.22 28.96
C PRO A 6 -33.56 4.29 29.18
N GLY A 7 -32.45 4.57 28.49
CA GLY A 7 -31.13 3.98 28.75
C GLY A 7 -30.40 4.68 29.89
N SER A 8 -29.23 4.18 30.27
CA SER A 8 -28.38 4.86 31.26
C SER A 8 -27.76 6.16 30.71
N ALA A 9 -27.49 6.20 29.41
CA ALA A 9 -26.99 7.38 28.70
C ALA A 9 -28.14 8.23 28.12
N SER A 10 -28.01 9.55 28.19
CA SER A 10 -28.98 10.50 27.65
C SER A 10 -28.83 10.74 26.14
N ASP A 11 -27.61 10.64 25.61
CA ASP A 11 -27.33 10.69 24.17
C ASP A 11 -27.67 9.33 23.52
N PRO A 12 -28.60 9.25 22.56
CA PRO A 12 -28.88 8.01 21.84
C PRO A 12 -27.70 7.50 21.00
N LEU A 13 -26.71 8.34 20.70
CA LEU A 13 -25.51 8.00 19.93
C LEU A 13 -24.26 7.85 20.79
N TRP A 14 -24.39 7.67 22.10
CA TRP A 14 -23.26 7.61 23.04
C TRP A 14 -22.16 6.62 22.63
N TYR A 15 -22.54 5.53 21.96
CA TYR A 15 -21.62 4.50 21.46
C TYR A 15 -20.61 5.03 20.44
N LYS A 16 -20.85 6.18 19.82
CA LYS A 16 -19.89 6.82 18.89
C LYS A 16 -18.69 7.45 19.59
N ASP A 17 -18.88 7.90 20.82
CA ASP A 17 -17.82 8.53 21.63
C ASP A 17 -17.24 7.57 22.67
N ALA A 18 -17.79 6.37 22.76
CA ALA A 18 -17.39 5.39 23.74
C ALA A 18 -15.94 4.92 23.60
N LEU A 19 -15.44 4.33 24.68
CA LEU A 19 -14.30 3.43 24.67
C LEU A 19 -14.74 2.14 25.36
N ILE A 20 -14.80 1.07 24.59
CA ILE A 20 -15.31 -0.23 25.03
C ILE A 20 -14.13 -1.05 25.58
N TYR A 21 -14.33 -1.69 26.73
CA TYR A 21 -13.35 -2.58 27.33
C TYR A 21 -13.94 -3.99 27.43
N GLU A 22 -13.38 -4.90 26.63
CA GLU A 22 -13.75 -6.31 26.56
C GLU A 22 -13.09 -7.08 27.70
N LEU A 23 -13.91 -7.71 28.55
CA LEU A 23 -13.42 -8.52 29.65
C LEU A 23 -14.28 -9.77 29.90
N HIS A 24 -13.66 -10.79 30.46
CA HIS A 24 -14.36 -11.96 30.99
C HIS A 24 -14.43 -11.88 32.52
N VAL A 25 -15.65 -11.94 33.09
CA VAL A 25 -15.87 -11.92 34.55
C VAL A 25 -14.97 -12.95 35.26
N ARG A 26 -14.90 -14.18 34.71
CA ARG A 26 -14.08 -15.29 35.22
C ARG A 26 -12.59 -14.96 35.34
N ALA A 27 -12.06 -14.09 34.47
CA ALA A 27 -10.63 -13.81 34.36
C ALA A 27 -10.20 -12.51 35.06
N PHE A 28 -11.15 -11.69 35.54
CA PHE A 28 -10.82 -10.33 35.97
C PHE A 28 -10.42 -10.23 37.44
N TYR A 29 -11.28 -10.64 38.40
CA TYR A 29 -10.92 -10.64 39.82
C TYR A 29 -11.80 -11.62 40.62
N ASP A 30 -11.18 -12.44 41.47
CA ASP A 30 -11.83 -13.41 42.35
C ASP A 30 -11.93 -12.84 43.77
N SER A 31 -13.15 -12.55 44.23
CA SER A 31 -13.38 -11.96 45.55
C SER A 31 -13.56 -13.01 46.66
N ASN A 32 -14.01 -14.22 46.29
CA ASN A 32 -14.40 -15.26 47.23
C ASN A 32 -13.28 -16.29 47.50
N ASN A 33 -12.20 -16.25 46.71
CA ASN A 33 -11.00 -17.09 46.75
C ASN A 33 -11.22 -18.56 46.38
N ASP A 34 -12.15 -18.85 45.47
CA ASP A 34 -12.36 -20.18 44.91
C ASP A 34 -11.49 -20.49 43.68
N GLY A 35 -10.85 -19.46 43.10
CA GLY A 35 -9.98 -19.54 41.92
C GLY A 35 -10.63 -19.05 40.61
N ILE A 36 -11.85 -18.51 40.68
CA ILE A 36 -12.66 -18.07 39.54
C ILE A 36 -13.09 -16.62 39.79
N GLY A 37 -12.97 -15.76 38.79
CA GLY A 37 -13.44 -14.38 38.90
C GLY A 37 -14.96 -14.27 38.94
N ASP A 38 -15.48 -13.29 39.67
CA ASP A 38 -16.91 -13.16 40.00
C ASP A 38 -17.39 -11.70 39.95
N PHE A 39 -18.71 -11.48 39.89
CA PHE A 39 -19.30 -10.13 39.82
C PHE A 39 -18.96 -9.25 41.03
N PRO A 40 -19.03 -9.73 42.28
CA PRO A 40 -18.54 -8.96 43.43
C PRO A 40 -17.08 -8.51 43.26
N GLY A 41 -16.22 -9.37 42.72
CA GLY A 41 -14.84 -9.03 42.41
C GLY A 41 -14.70 -7.99 41.31
N LEU A 42 -15.51 -8.09 40.25
CA LEU A 42 -15.54 -7.07 39.19
C LEU A 42 -15.99 -5.70 39.74
N ILE A 43 -16.95 -5.66 40.68
CA ILE A 43 -17.36 -4.42 41.36
C ILE A 43 -16.17 -3.76 42.06
N GLU A 44 -15.31 -4.53 42.74
CA GLU A 44 -14.11 -4.01 43.41
C GLU A 44 -13.08 -3.40 42.45
N LYS A 45 -13.17 -3.70 41.15
CA LYS A 45 -12.25 -3.21 40.12
C LYS A 45 -12.84 -2.16 39.19
N LEU A 46 -14.09 -1.73 39.41
CA LEU A 46 -14.71 -0.67 38.61
C LEU A 46 -13.95 0.66 38.69
N ASP A 47 -13.36 0.98 39.84
CA ASP A 47 -12.57 2.21 40.01
C ASP A 47 -11.32 2.20 39.10
N TYR A 48 -10.67 1.04 38.94
CA TYR A 48 -9.55 0.89 38.00
C TYR A 48 -9.98 1.14 36.55
N LEU A 49 -11.13 0.60 36.15
CA LEU A 49 -11.67 0.77 34.79
C LEU A 49 -12.07 2.23 34.54
N GLN A 50 -12.71 2.86 35.51
CA GLN A 50 -13.05 4.28 35.47
C GLN A 50 -11.78 5.15 35.35
N ASP A 51 -10.75 4.88 36.15
CA ASP A 51 -9.46 5.57 36.12
C ASP A 51 -8.69 5.35 34.80
N LEU A 52 -8.88 4.19 34.16
CA LEU A 52 -8.35 3.93 32.81
C LEU A 52 -9.02 4.85 31.76
N GLY A 53 -10.24 5.31 32.03
CA GLY A 53 -10.99 6.23 31.18
C GLY A 53 -11.99 5.56 30.25
N VAL A 54 -12.19 4.24 30.37
CA VAL A 54 -13.18 3.47 29.61
C VAL A 54 -14.59 3.98 29.91
N THR A 55 -15.53 3.80 28.98
CA THR A 55 -16.91 4.27 29.17
C THR A 55 -17.93 3.15 29.02
N CYS A 56 -17.57 2.04 28.38
CA CYS A 56 -18.44 0.89 28.24
C CYS A 56 -17.68 -0.40 28.56
N LEU A 57 -18.30 -1.28 29.34
CA LEU A 57 -17.78 -2.61 29.62
C LEU A 57 -18.50 -3.62 28.74
N TRP A 58 -17.76 -4.35 27.93
CA TRP A 58 -18.28 -5.51 27.20
C TRP A 58 -17.93 -6.77 27.98
N LEU A 59 -18.96 -7.44 28.49
CA LEU A 59 -18.82 -8.70 29.20
C LEU A 59 -18.99 -9.88 28.25
N LEU A 60 -17.98 -10.75 28.19
CA LEU A 60 -18.10 -12.09 27.60
C LEU A 60 -19.18 -12.92 28.32
N PRO A 61 -19.63 -14.07 27.75
CA PRO A 61 -20.77 -14.80 28.29
C PRO A 61 -20.59 -15.17 29.77
N PHE A 62 -21.55 -14.78 30.59
CA PHE A 62 -21.59 -15.09 32.03
C PHE A 62 -22.79 -15.96 32.42
N PHE A 63 -23.50 -16.49 31.41
CA PHE A 63 -24.69 -17.32 31.58
C PHE A 63 -24.32 -18.73 32.08
N PRO A 64 -25.26 -19.47 32.70
CA PRO A 64 -25.10 -20.90 32.91
C PRO A 64 -24.70 -21.60 31.61
N SER A 65 -23.63 -22.38 31.69
CA SER A 65 -23.00 -23.06 30.56
C SER A 65 -22.13 -24.20 31.11
N PRO A 66 -21.97 -25.32 30.36
CA PRO A 66 -20.97 -26.33 30.70
C PRO A 66 -19.53 -25.91 30.36
N LEU A 67 -19.34 -24.71 29.80
CA LEU A 67 -18.06 -24.06 29.48
C LEU A 67 -17.21 -24.86 28.48
N ARG A 68 -17.86 -25.55 27.53
CA ARG A 68 -17.15 -26.32 26.50
C ARG A 68 -16.67 -25.43 25.36
N ASP A 69 -17.32 -24.27 25.18
CA ASP A 69 -16.82 -23.15 24.38
C ASP A 69 -16.82 -21.87 25.23
N ASP A 70 -16.30 -22.00 26.45
CA ASP A 70 -16.04 -20.89 27.35
C ASP A 70 -17.23 -20.00 27.73
N GLY A 71 -18.45 -20.52 27.64
CA GLY A 71 -19.67 -19.77 27.96
C GLY A 71 -20.52 -19.43 26.74
N TYR A 72 -19.99 -19.54 25.52
CA TYR A 72 -20.78 -19.35 24.29
C TYR A 72 -21.79 -20.48 24.07
N ASP A 73 -21.55 -21.65 24.65
CA ASP A 73 -22.52 -22.74 24.78
C ASP A 73 -23.49 -22.51 25.95
N ILE A 74 -24.47 -21.62 25.77
CA ILE A 74 -25.42 -21.20 26.82
C ILE A 74 -26.47 -22.29 27.12
N SER A 75 -26.67 -22.62 28.40
CA SER A 75 -27.70 -23.56 28.88
C SER A 75 -28.90 -22.90 29.57
N ASP A 76 -28.81 -21.62 29.94
CA ASP A 76 -29.93 -20.78 30.38
C ASP A 76 -29.62 -19.29 30.11
N TYR A 77 -30.41 -18.64 29.26
CA TYR A 77 -30.22 -17.24 28.87
C TYR A 77 -30.60 -16.21 29.94
N THR A 78 -31.35 -16.60 30.97
CA THR A 78 -32.03 -15.67 31.89
C THR A 78 -31.48 -15.72 33.32
N SER A 79 -30.29 -16.30 33.47
CA SER A 79 -29.63 -16.47 34.76
C SER A 79 -28.13 -16.20 34.63
N VAL A 80 -27.44 -16.24 35.77
CA VAL A 80 -25.98 -16.06 35.88
C VAL A 80 -25.36 -17.41 36.24
N ASN A 81 -24.19 -17.71 35.65
CA ASN A 81 -23.44 -18.91 35.99
C ASN A 81 -23.12 -18.89 37.50
N PRO A 82 -23.43 -19.96 38.26
CA PRO A 82 -23.18 -19.98 39.70
C PRO A 82 -21.72 -19.72 40.09
N SER A 83 -20.77 -19.99 39.20
CA SER A 83 -19.35 -19.70 39.42
C SER A 83 -19.01 -18.21 39.38
N TYR A 84 -19.88 -17.34 38.85
CA TYR A 84 -19.65 -15.89 38.74
C TYR A 84 -20.50 -15.08 39.73
N GLY A 85 -21.42 -15.75 40.45
CA GLY A 85 -22.33 -15.13 41.41
C GLY A 85 -23.80 -15.39 41.07
N THR A 86 -24.65 -14.44 41.43
CA THR A 86 -26.11 -14.51 41.26
C THR A 86 -26.65 -13.43 40.33
N ILE A 87 -27.92 -13.52 39.95
CA ILE A 87 -28.59 -12.45 39.18
C ILE A 87 -28.65 -11.14 39.97
N GLU A 88 -28.75 -11.23 41.31
CA GLU A 88 -28.68 -10.08 42.20
C GLU A 88 -27.29 -9.43 42.21
N ASP A 89 -26.21 -10.23 42.15
CA ASP A 89 -24.85 -9.70 42.04
C ASP A 89 -24.62 -9.00 40.70
N PHE A 90 -25.18 -9.53 39.61
CA PHE A 90 -25.18 -8.83 38.32
C PHE A 90 -25.91 -7.49 38.41
N GLN A 91 -27.11 -7.44 39.00
CA GLN A 91 -27.84 -6.18 39.15
C GLN A 91 -27.08 -5.17 40.01
N ARG A 92 -26.40 -5.62 41.07
CA ARG A 92 -25.52 -4.76 41.89
C ARG A 92 -24.35 -4.23 41.07
N PHE A 93 -23.72 -5.07 40.25
CA PHE A 93 -22.66 -4.66 39.34
C PHE A 93 -23.15 -3.62 38.33
N LEU A 94 -24.29 -3.87 37.69
CA LEU A 94 -24.88 -2.96 36.69
C LEU A 94 -25.14 -1.57 37.30
N ASN A 95 -25.74 -1.53 38.48
CA ASN A 95 -25.98 -0.27 39.19
C ASN A 95 -24.66 0.44 39.55
N ALA A 96 -23.66 -0.29 40.06
CA ALA A 96 -22.36 0.29 40.43
C ALA A 96 -21.57 0.82 39.22
N ALA A 97 -21.71 0.18 38.05
CA ALA A 97 -21.16 0.65 36.79
C ALA A 97 -21.86 1.94 36.32
N HIS A 98 -23.20 1.97 36.33
CA HIS A 98 -23.98 3.16 35.97
C HIS A 98 -23.73 4.36 36.89
N GLU A 99 -23.55 4.13 38.20
CA GLU A 99 -23.17 5.19 39.17
C GLU A 99 -21.82 5.84 38.82
N ARG A 100 -20.94 5.12 38.12
CA ARG A 100 -19.64 5.59 37.63
C ARG A 100 -19.68 6.14 36.20
N GLY A 101 -20.86 6.17 35.58
CA GLY A 101 -21.05 6.57 34.19
C GLY A 101 -20.56 5.53 33.17
N LEU A 102 -20.37 4.27 33.59
CA LEU A 102 -19.96 3.16 32.72
C LEU A 102 -21.20 2.45 32.18
N GLN A 103 -21.35 2.40 30.86
CA GLN A 103 -22.36 1.57 30.21
C GLN A 103 -21.94 0.09 30.24
N VAL A 104 -22.91 -0.81 30.16
CA VAL A 104 -22.66 -2.27 30.15
C VAL A 104 -23.28 -2.89 28.91
N MET A 105 -22.44 -3.56 28.12
CA MET A 105 -22.80 -4.40 27.00
C MET A 105 -22.56 -5.87 27.36
N ILE A 106 -23.49 -6.75 26.97
CA ILE A 106 -23.38 -8.19 27.19
C ILE A 106 -23.45 -8.94 25.85
N GLU A 107 -23.05 -10.20 25.87
CA GLU A 107 -23.30 -11.13 24.77
C GLU A 107 -24.77 -11.52 24.67
N LEU A 108 -25.24 -11.62 23.43
CA LEU A 108 -26.49 -12.27 23.09
C LEU A 108 -26.22 -13.28 21.97
N VAL A 109 -25.88 -14.51 22.38
CA VAL A 109 -25.61 -15.63 21.47
C VAL A 109 -26.91 -16.18 20.93
N ILE A 110 -27.31 -15.75 19.74
CA ILE A 110 -28.62 -16.07 19.17
C ILE A 110 -28.59 -17.18 18.12
N ASN A 111 -27.42 -17.54 17.58
CA ASN A 111 -27.32 -18.57 16.55
C ASN A 111 -27.59 -19.98 17.11
N HIS A 112 -27.07 -20.28 18.30
CA HIS A 112 -27.04 -21.63 18.85
C HIS A 112 -27.19 -21.61 20.37
N THR A 113 -27.47 -22.77 20.96
CA THR A 113 -27.45 -23.00 22.41
C THR A 113 -26.50 -24.13 22.77
N SER A 114 -26.23 -24.38 24.05
CA SER A 114 -25.65 -25.65 24.50
C SER A 114 -26.57 -26.83 24.15
N ASP A 115 -25.98 -28.00 23.87
CA ASP A 115 -26.70 -29.28 23.83
C ASP A 115 -27.36 -29.62 25.18
N GLN A 116 -26.94 -29.00 26.28
CA GLN A 116 -27.56 -29.16 27.60
C GLN A 116 -28.73 -28.20 27.84
N HIS A 117 -28.99 -27.24 26.93
CA HIS A 117 -30.08 -26.30 27.08
C HIS A 117 -31.42 -27.07 27.18
N PRO A 118 -32.35 -26.68 28.08
CA PRO A 118 -33.64 -27.33 28.21
C PRO A 118 -34.44 -27.40 26.91
N TRP A 119 -34.22 -26.46 25.98
CA TRP A 119 -34.81 -26.48 24.64
C TRP A 119 -34.31 -27.70 23.85
N PHE A 120 -32.99 -27.91 23.73
CA PHE A 120 -32.43 -29.04 22.99
C PHE A 120 -32.79 -30.38 23.63
N GLN A 121 -32.76 -30.45 24.96
CA GLN A 121 -33.12 -31.66 25.69
C GLN A 121 -34.58 -32.06 25.44
N ARG A 122 -35.50 -31.09 25.32
CA ARG A 122 -36.88 -31.37 24.89
C ARG A 122 -36.94 -31.73 23.41
N ALA A 123 -36.27 -30.98 22.54
CA ALA A 123 -36.29 -31.19 21.09
C ALA A 123 -35.82 -32.61 20.69
N ARG A 124 -34.70 -33.08 21.26
CA ARG A 124 -34.16 -34.40 20.95
C ARG A 124 -35.06 -35.56 21.41
N GLN A 125 -35.88 -35.33 22.44
CA GLN A 125 -36.83 -36.32 22.98
C GLN A 125 -38.22 -36.22 22.34
N ALA A 126 -38.53 -35.10 21.68
CA ALA A 126 -39.82 -34.85 21.07
C ALA A 126 -39.98 -35.61 19.73
N PRO A 127 -41.22 -35.99 19.36
CA PRO A 127 -41.48 -36.61 18.06
C PRO A 127 -41.08 -35.70 16.89
N ALA A 128 -40.65 -36.29 15.77
CA ALA A 128 -40.35 -35.55 14.54
C ALA A 128 -41.56 -34.70 14.07
N GLY A 129 -41.31 -33.43 13.73
CA GLY A 129 -42.34 -32.46 13.30
C GLY A 129 -43.20 -31.87 14.41
N SER A 130 -42.81 -32.02 15.68
CA SER A 130 -43.46 -31.33 16.80
C SER A 130 -42.88 -29.91 17.01
N PRO A 131 -43.66 -28.97 17.58
CA PRO A 131 -43.16 -27.62 17.87
C PRO A 131 -41.89 -27.60 18.74
N GLU A 132 -41.78 -28.54 19.70
CA GLU A 132 -40.60 -28.68 20.54
C GLU A 132 -39.39 -29.21 19.76
N ARG A 133 -39.60 -30.08 18.76
CA ARG A 133 -38.54 -30.59 17.88
C ARG A 133 -37.97 -29.49 17.00
N ASP A 134 -38.86 -28.68 16.43
CA ASP A 134 -38.56 -27.68 15.41
C ASP A 134 -37.88 -26.41 15.97
N PHE A 135 -37.48 -26.41 17.25
CA PHE A 135 -36.61 -25.37 17.82
C PHE A 135 -35.17 -25.44 17.30
N TYR A 136 -34.77 -26.59 16.75
CA TYR A 136 -33.43 -26.84 16.18
C TYR A 136 -33.57 -27.40 14.76
N VAL A 137 -32.48 -27.35 14.00
CA VAL A 137 -32.47 -27.78 12.60
C VAL A 137 -32.11 -29.27 12.53
N TRP A 138 -33.04 -30.10 12.04
CA TRP A 138 -32.90 -31.57 11.95
C TRP A 138 -32.88 -32.07 10.50
N SER A 139 -32.20 -33.19 10.26
CA SER A 139 -32.18 -33.88 8.96
C SER A 139 -31.98 -35.40 9.10
N ASP A 140 -32.57 -36.16 8.19
CA ASP A 140 -32.35 -37.62 8.10
C ASP A 140 -30.95 -37.98 7.54
N SER A 141 -30.25 -37.01 6.95
CA SER A 141 -28.90 -37.18 6.39
C SER A 141 -28.06 -35.92 6.57
N ASP A 142 -26.75 -36.08 6.50
CA ASP A 142 -25.75 -35.00 6.50
C ASP A 142 -25.56 -34.33 5.12
N GLN A 143 -26.49 -34.53 4.18
CA GLN A 143 -26.33 -34.13 2.78
C GLN A 143 -26.92 -32.75 2.43
N LYS A 144 -27.56 -32.05 3.38
CA LYS A 144 -28.06 -30.69 3.19
C LYS A 144 -26.97 -29.66 3.40
N TYR A 145 -27.10 -28.49 2.77
CA TYR A 145 -26.23 -27.33 2.96
C TYR A 145 -24.74 -27.59 2.66
N LYS A 146 -24.46 -28.36 1.60
CA LYS A 146 -23.11 -28.85 1.26
C LYS A 146 -22.08 -27.75 0.98
N ASP A 147 -22.54 -26.57 0.56
CA ASP A 147 -21.68 -25.44 0.19
C ASP A 147 -21.30 -24.57 1.40
N ALA A 148 -21.88 -24.83 2.58
CA ALA A 148 -21.50 -24.17 3.82
C ALA A 148 -20.15 -24.71 4.33
N ARG A 149 -19.22 -23.79 4.62
CA ARG A 149 -17.91 -24.14 5.17
C ARG A 149 -18.00 -24.60 6.63
N ILE A 150 -16.98 -25.33 7.08
CA ILE A 150 -16.77 -25.65 8.49
C ILE A 150 -15.90 -24.54 9.09
N ILE A 151 -16.32 -23.94 10.21
CA ILE A 151 -15.60 -22.83 10.86
C ILE A 151 -14.45 -23.41 11.70
N PHE A 152 -14.74 -24.32 12.63
CA PHE A 152 -13.74 -24.96 13.48
C PHE A 152 -13.12 -26.21 12.84
N THR A 153 -12.36 -25.99 11.76
CA THR A 153 -11.76 -27.03 10.92
C THR A 153 -10.84 -27.99 11.65
N ASP A 154 -10.23 -27.56 12.76
CA ASP A 154 -9.30 -28.38 13.55
C ASP A 154 -10.01 -29.42 14.42
N THR A 155 -11.32 -29.24 14.67
CA THR A 155 -12.11 -30.08 15.59
C THR A 155 -13.28 -30.77 14.91
N GLU A 156 -14.08 -30.04 14.15
CA GLU A 156 -15.30 -30.56 13.54
C GLU A 156 -15.06 -31.08 12.13
N LYS A 157 -15.67 -32.23 11.81
CA LYS A 157 -15.54 -32.87 10.48
C LYS A 157 -16.71 -32.60 9.56
N SER A 158 -17.80 -32.08 10.12
CA SER A 158 -19.08 -31.83 9.48
C SER A 158 -19.84 -30.81 10.31
N ASN A 159 -20.71 -30.04 9.67
CA ASN A 159 -21.69 -29.18 10.35
C ASN A 159 -22.96 -29.96 10.76
N TRP A 160 -22.99 -31.28 10.52
CA TRP A 160 -24.06 -32.19 10.94
C TRP A 160 -23.52 -33.26 11.89
N THR A 161 -24.16 -33.39 13.06
CA THR A 161 -23.87 -34.45 14.03
C THR A 161 -25.08 -35.33 14.27
N TRP A 162 -24.87 -36.66 14.32
CA TRP A 162 -25.92 -37.63 14.59
C TRP A 162 -26.30 -37.63 16.08
N ASP A 163 -27.57 -37.39 16.40
CA ASP A 163 -28.07 -37.53 17.76
C ASP A 163 -28.70 -38.93 17.97
N PRO A 164 -28.18 -39.73 18.92
CA PRO A 164 -28.63 -41.11 19.13
C PRO A 164 -30.00 -41.23 19.82
N VAL A 165 -30.55 -40.16 20.40
CA VAL A 165 -31.89 -40.18 21.02
C VAL A 165 -32.93 -39.84 19.96
N ALA A 166 -32.66 -38.78 19.22
CA ALA A 166 -33.48 -38.25 18.15
C ALA A 166 -33.47 -39.11 16.88
N GLN A 167 -32.44 -39.96 16.71
CA GLN A 167 -32.20 -40.79 15.51
C GLN A 167 -32.22 -39.97 14.22
N GLN A 168 -31.65 -38.76 14.27
CA GLN A 168 -31.50 -37.83 13.17
C GLN A 168 -30.22 -37.00 13.37
N TYR A 169 -29.73 -36.39 12.30
CA TYR A 169 -28.68 -35.38 12.38
C TYR A 169 -29.27 -34.04 12.82
N TYR A 170 -28.50 -33.25 13.57
CA TYR A 170 -28.78 -31.85 13.83
C TYR A 170 -27.64 -30.96 13.31
N TRP A 171 -27.98 -29.73 12.95
CA TRP A 171 -27.04 -28.74 12.43
C TRP A 171 -26.29 -28.03 13.56
N HIS A 172 -25.03 -27.73 13.32
CA HIS A 172 -24.21 -26.84 14.14
C HIS A 172 -23.14 -26.16 13.27
N ARG A 173 -22.98 -24.84 13.39
CA ARG A 173 -21.90 -24.10 12.70
C ARG A 173 -20.58 -24.11 13.45
N PHE A 174 -20.68 -24.23 14.77
CA PHE A 174 -19.57 -24.27 15.71
C PHE A 174 -19.35 -25.72 16.17
N PHE A 175 -19.08 -25.95 17.46
CA PHE A 175 -18.91 -27.31 17.95
C PHE A 175 -20.21 -28.11 17.91
N SER A 176 -20.08 -29.43 17.83
CA SER A 176 -21.22 -30.36 17.90
C SER A 176 -22.09 -30.19 19.14
N HIS A 177 -21.56 -29.65 20.25
CA HIS A 177 -22.35 -29.36 21.45
C HIS A 177 -22.99 -27.97 21.47
N GLN A 178 -22.96 -27.27 20.34
CA GLN A 178 -23.62 -25.99 20.09
C GLN A 178 -24.66 -26.16 18.96
N PRO A 179 -25.75 -26.91 19.19
CA PRO A 179 -26.81 -27.07 18.19
C PRO A 179 -27.45 -25.72 17.81
N ASP A 180 -27.56 -25.48 16.50
CA ASP A 180 -28.09 -24.25 15.94
C ASP A 180 -29.62 -24.15 16.10
N LEU A 181 -30.09 -22.96 16.46
CA LEU A 181 -31.50 -22.64 16.59
C LEU A 181 -32.13 -22.49 15.20
N ASN A 182 -33.35 -23.00 15.05
CA ASN A 182 -34.07 -22.96 13.78
C ASN A 182 -34.87 -21.65 13.61
N PHE A 183 -34.30 -20.65 12.94
CA PHE A 183 -34.99 -19.37 12.73
C PHE A 183 -36.11 -19.38 11.67
N ASP A 184 -36.29 -20.48 10.92
CA ASP A 184 -37.52 -20.67 10.13
C ASP A 184 -38.75 -20.88 11.04
N ASN A 185 -38.54 -21.26 12.31
CA ASN A 185 -39.57 -21.33 13.31
C ASN A 185 -39.76 -19.97 14.01
N PRO A 186 -40.88 -19.26 13.82
CA PRO A 186 -41.09 -17.93 14.39
C PRO A 186 -41.08 -17.93 15.94
N ALA A 187 -41.36 -19.06 16.59
CA ALA A 187 -41.28 -19.17 18.05
C ALA A 187 -39.84 -18.98 18.58
N VAL A 188 -38.83 -19.31 17.79
CA VAL A 188 -37.41 -19.09 18.14
C VAL A 188 -37.12 -17.59 18.22
N LEU A 189 -37.54 -16.81 17.22
CA LEU A 189 -37.38 -15.35 17.23
C LEU A 189 -38.14 -14.71 18.40
N GLU A 190 -39.34 -15.21 18.73
CA GLU A 190 -40.11 -14.73 19.88
C GLU A 190 -39.38 -14.94 21.21
N GLU A 191 -38.75 -16.11 21.41
CA GLU A 191 -37.95 -16.37 22.61
C GLU A 191 -36.66 -15.53 22.63
N VAL A 192 -35.98 -15.33 21.49
CA VAL A 192 -34.82 -14.43 21.40
C VAL A 192 -35.20 -12.99 21.79
N ILE A 193 -36.32 -12.48 21.29
CA ILE A 193 -36.84 -11.15 21.66
C ILE A 193 -37.20 -11.11 23.15
N ARG A 194 -37.72 -12.20 23.74
CA ARG A 194 -38.02 -12.27 25.18
C ARG A 194 -36.73 -12.20 26.01
N VAL A 195 -35.70 -12.95 25.64
CA VAL A 195 -34.37 -12.91 26.28
C VAL A 195 -33.76 -11.52 26.20
N MET A 196 -33.79 -10.91 25.01
CA MET A 196 -33.33 -9.54 24.80
C MET A 196 -34.03 -8.57 25.76
N ARG A 197 -35.37 -8.61 25.82
CA ARG A 197 -36.16 -7.75 26.70
C ARG A 197 -35.85 -7.95 28.17
N PHE A 198 -35.59 -9.18 28.60
CA PHE A 198 -35.25 -9.50 29.99
C PHE A 198 -34.00 -8.72 30.47
N TRP A 199 -32.93 -8.73 29.67
CA TRP A 199 -31.70 -8.00 30.01
C TRP A 199 -31.82 -6.48 29.83
N LEU A 200 -32.50 -6.02 28.79
CA LEU A 200 -32.77 -4.59 28.59
C LEU A 200 -33.67 -4.02 29.71
N ASP A 201 -34.60 -4.82 30.23
CA ASP A 201 -35.46 -4.45 31.35
C ASP A 201 -34.70 -4.30 32.68
N MET A 202 -33.63 -5.08 32.89
CA MET A 202 -32.72 -4.91 34.03
C MET A 202 -31.85 -3.66 33.93
N GLY A 203 -31.59 -3.19 32.71
CA GLY A 203 -30.84 -1.96 32.46
C GLY A 203 -29.62 -2.11 31.57
N VAL A 204 -29.33 -3.27 30.98
CA VAL A 204 -28.20 -3.50 30.06
C VAL A 204 -28.24 -2.55 28.85
N ASP A 205 -27.17 -1.80 28.62
CA ASP A 205 -27.15 -0.71 27.63
C ASP A 205 -26.92 -1.19 26.20
N GLY A 206 -26.18 -2.29 26.04
CA GLY A 206 -25.80 -2.83 24.74
C GLY A 206 -25.85 -4.34 24.65
N LEU A 207 -25.99 -4.82 23.43
CA LEU A 207 -25.98 -6.24 23.10
C LEU A 207 -25.00 -6.49 21.95
N ARG A 208 -23.97 -7.31 22.17
CA ARG A 208 -23.22 -7.91 21.06
C ARG A 208 -24.02 -9.10 20.57
N LEU A 209 -24.43 -9.08 19.30
CA LEU A 209 -25.01 -10.25 18.67
C LEU A 209 -23.89 -11.08 18.08
N ASP A 210 -23.66 -12.23 18.69
CA ASP A 210 -22.66 -13.21 18.30
C ASP A 210 -23.17 -14.05 17.12
N ALA A 211 -22.26 -14.40 16.20
CA ALA A 211 -22.50 -15.35 15.12
C ALA A 211 -23.67 -15.03 14.17
N ILE A 212 -24.03 -13.75 14.03
CA ILE A 212 -25.23 -13.35 13.26
C ILE A 212 -25.19 -13.62 11.75
N PRO A 213 -24.05 -13.82 11.07
CA PRO A 213 -24.09 -14.23 9.67
C PRO A 213 -24.75 -15.57 9.40
N TYR A 214 -24.94 -16.40 10.43
CA TYR A 214 -25.22 -17.81 10.27
C TYR A 214 -26.65 -18.23 10.63
N LEU A 215 -27.54 -17.29 10.97
CA LEU A 215 -28.87 -17.59 11.54
C LEU A 215 -29.82 -18.38 10.63
N ILE A 216 -29.64 -18.33 9.31
CA ILE A 216 -30.51 -19.01 8.34
C ILE A 216 -29.67 -19.82 7.38
N GLU A 217 -30.13 -21.04 7.09
CA GLU A 217 -29.54 -21.95 6.12
C GLU A 217 -30.46 -22.20 4.92
N ARG A 218 -29.88 -22.27 3.72
CA ARG A 218 -30.57 -22.58 2.47
C ARG A 218 -29.72 -23.48 1.58
N ASP A 219 -30.33 -24.50 0.99
CA ASP A 219 -29.67 -25.35 0.01
C ASP A 219 -29.23 -24.54 -1.22
N GLY A 220 -28.03 -24.81 -1.74
CA GLY A 220 -27.43 -24.09 -2.86
C GLY A 220 -26.83 -22.72 -2.51
N THR A 221 -26.65 -22.44 -1.21
CA THR A 221 -25.96 -21.25 -0.70
C THR A 221 -24.86 -21.65 0.28
N ASN A 222 -23.94 -20.75 0.59
CA ASN A 222 -22.94 -20.93 1.64
C ASN A 222 -23.52 -20.82 3.07
N CYS A 223 -24.83 -20.51 3.21
CA CYS A 223 -25.51 -20.29 4.49
C CYS A 223 -24.88 -19.17 5.33
N GLU A 224 -24.41 -18.10 4.68
CA GLU A 224 -23.89 -16.90 5.34
C GLU A 224 -24.54 -15.65 4.73
N ASN A 225 -24.80 -14.62 5.54
CA ASN A 225 -25.29 -13.30 5.09
C ASN A 225 -26.61 -13.34 4.27
N LEU A 226 -27.47 -14.34 4.52
CA LEU A 226 -28.71 -14.49 3.75
C LEU A 226 -29.70 -13.35 4.01
N SER A 227 -30.53 -13.03 3.01
CA SER A 227 -31.47 -11.92 3.11
C SER A 227 -32.47 -12.07 4.28
N GLU A 228 -32.84 -13.30 4.59
CA GLU A 228 -33.71 -13.64 5.70
C GLU A 228 -33.03 -13.39 7.06
N THR A 229 -31.72 -13.64 7.16
CA THR A 229 -30.91 -13.29 8.34
C THR A 229 -31.00 -11.79 8.61
N HIS A 230 -30.81 -10.95 7.60
CA HIS A 230 -30.96 -9.50 7.73
C HIS A 230 -32.39 -9.08 8.13
N ALA A 231 -33.41 -9.73 7.58
CA ALA A 231 -34.80 -9.47 7.97
C ALA A 231 -35.07 -9.78 9.46
N LEU A 232 -34.47 -10.84 10.00
CA LEU A 232 -34.55 -11.17 11.43
C LEU A 232 -33.84 -10.12 12.29
N ILE A 233 -32.66 -9.67 11.88
CA ILE A 233 -31.90 -8.62 12.59
C ILE A 233 -32.70 -7.31 12.61
N LYS A 234 -33.33 -6.92 11.49
CA LYS A 234 -34.26 -5.78 11.45
C LYS A 234 -35.42 -5.93 12.43
N ALA A 235 -35.98 -7.14 12.56
CA ALA A 235 -37.05 -7.41 13.51
C ALA A 235 -36.58 -7.28 14.97
N ILE A 236 -35.38 -7.78 15.30
CA ILE A 236 -34.74 -7.63 16.61
C ILE A 236 -34.50 -6.14 16.91
N ARG A 237 -33.87 -5.41 15.98
CA ARG A 237 -33.63 -3.97 16.10
C ARG A 237 -34.93 -3.20 16.32
N LYS A 238 -35.96 -3.47 15.52
CA LYS A 238 -37.28 -2.85 15.67
C LYS A 238 -37.89 -3.13 17.03
N ALA A 239 -37.81 -4.37 17.52
CA ALA A 239 -38.34 -4.74 18.82
C ALA A 239 -37.62 -4.02 19.98
N MET A 240 -36.33 -3.73 19.81
CA MET A 240 -35.57 -2.89 20.74
C MET A 240 -36.01 -1.42 20.65
N ASP A 241 -35.99 -0.83 19.45
CA ASP A 241 -36.32 0.58 19.24
C ASP A 241 -37.75 0.93 19.66
N ASP A 242 -38.71 0.01 19.51
CA ASP A 242 -40.10 0.20 19.92
C ASP A 242 -40.24 0.32 21.46
N GLY A 243 -39.36 -0.34 22.22
CA GLY A 243 -39.45 -0.45 23.69
C GLY A 243 -38.43 0.36 24.48
N TYR A 244 -37.24 0.60 23.93
CA TYR A 244 -36.07 1.05 24.66
C TYR A 244 -35.37 2.19 23.90
N LEU A 245 -34.99 3.24 24.63
CA LEU A 245 -34.26 4.39 24.09
C LEU A 245 -32.79 4.32 24.52
N GLY A 246 -31.86 4.70 23.64
CA GLY A 246 -30.44 4.82 23.97
C GLY A 246 -29.72 3.48 24.21
N ARG A 247 -30.23 2.39 23.61
CA ARG A 247 -29.61 1.06 23.60
C ARG A 247 -28.97 0.79 22.26
N MET A 248 -27.97 -0.08 22.18
CA MET A 248 -27.30 -0.43 20.93
C MET A 248 -27.12 -1.92 20.74
N ILE A 249 -26.91 -2.25 19.48
CA ILE A 249 -26.61 -3.58 19.00
C ILE A 249 -25.28 -3.50 18.26
N LEU A 250 -24.32 -4.33 18.66
CA LEU A 250 -23.04 -4.55 18.01
C LEU A 250 -23.05 -5.89 17.27
N ALA A 251 -22.85 -5.87 15.96
CA ALA A 251 -22.75 -7.04 15.12
C ALA A 251 -21.35 -7.66 15.17
N GLU A 252 -21.27 -8.95 15.51
CA GLU A 252 -20.14 -9.78 15.13
C GLU A 252 -20.38 -10.40 13.74
N ALA A 253 -19.85 -9.73 12.72
CA ALA A 253 -19.84 -10.24 11.34
C ALA A 253 -18.41 -10.20 10.81
N ASN A 254 -17.66 -11.31 10.97
CA ASN A 254 -16.33 -11.45 10.40
C ASN A 254 -16.43 -11.79 8.91
N GLN A 255 -16.66 -10.78 8.08
CA GLN A 255 -16.89 -10.87 6.63
C GLN A 255 -16.08 -9.79 5.90
N TRP A 256 -16.05 -9.80 4.56
CA TRP A 256 -15.44 -8.72 3.77
C TRP A 256 -16.18 -7.38 3.97
N PRO A 257 -15.54 -6.21 3.76
CA PRO A 257 -16.16 -4.91 4.07
C PRO A 257 -17.54 -4.69 3.42
N GLU A 258 -17.70 -5.15 2.17
CA GLU A 258 -18.94 -5.07 1.41
C GLU A 258 -20.07 -5.97 1.96
N ASP A 259 -19.71 -7.09 2.60
CA ASP A 259 -20.65 -8.01 3.23
C ASP A 259 -20.98 -7.61 4.68
N VAL A 260 -20.09 -6.87 5.35
CA VAL A 260 -20.38 -6.31 6.69
C VAL A 260 -21.30 -5.10 6.59
N ARG A 261 -21.20 -4.29 5.53
CA ARG A 261 -22.02 -3.09 5.35
C ARG A 261 -23.54 -3.35 5.45
N PRO A 262 -24.11 -4.41 4.87
CA PRO A 262 -25.52 -4.78 5.02
C PRO A 262 -26.02 -4.89 6.47
N TYR A 263 -25.17 -5.27 7.44
CA TYR A 263 -25.57 -5.39 8.85
C TYR A 263 -25.92 -4.07 9.53
N PHE A 264 -25.64 -2.93 8.89
CA PHE A 264 -26.14 -1.63 9.33
C PHE A 264 -27.54 -1.30 8.76
N GLY A 265 -28.00 -2.05 7.75
CA GLY A 265 -29.20 -1.77 6.99
C GLY A 265 -29.19 -0.35 6.40
N ASP A 266 -30.33 0.33 6.50
CA ASP A 266 -30.46 1.76 6.25
C ASP A 266 -30.45 2.56 7.58
N GLY A 267 -29.73 2.03 8.58
CA GLY A 267 -29.77 2.48 9.98
C GLY A 267 -30.77 1.72 10.85
N ASP A 268 -31.38 0.66 10.29
CA ASP A 268 -32.49 -0.13 10.87
C ASP A 268 -32.11 -1.58 11.23
N GLU A 269 -30.82 -1.93 11.21
CA GLU A 269 -30.27 -3.21 11.71
C GLU A 269 -29.37 -2.95 12.93
N CYS A 270 -28.07 -3.23 12.85
CA CYS A 270 -27.14 -3.01 13.96
C CYS A 270 -26.66 -1.54 14.00
N HIS A 271 -26.41 -1.05 15.21
CA HIS A 271 -25.86 0.29 15.41
C HIS A 271 -24.37 0.28 15.14
N MET A 272 -23.72 -0.81 15.53
CA MET A 272 -22.30 -1.02 15.36
C MET A 272 -22.02 -2.37 14.68
N ALA A 273 -20.89 -2.46 13.99
CA ALA A 273 -20.29 -3.72 13.55
C ALA A 273 -18.78 -3.65 13.76
N PHE A 274 -18.14 -4.78 14.06
CA PHE A 274 -16.69 -4.85 14.12
C PHE A 274 -16.06 -4.62 12.75
N HIS A 275 -14.99 -3.84 12.70
CA HIS A 275 -14.22 -3.63 11.47
C HIS A 275 -13.16 -4.74 11.28
N PHE A 276 -13.59 -6.00 11.22
CA PHE A 276 -12.72 -7.17 11.05
C PHE A 276 -11.72 -7.04 9.89
N PRO A 277 -12.10 -6.53 8.69
CA PRO A 277 -11.16 -6.45 7.57
C PRO A 277 -9.94 -5.56 7.82
N LEU A 278 -10.08 -4.49 8.61
CA LEU A 278 -9.01 -3.54 8.90
C LEU A 278 -7.96 -4.13 9.85
N MET A 279 -8.38 -4.91 10.84
CA MET A 279 -7.52 -5.41 11.92
C MET A 279 -6.28 -6.15 11.38
N PRO A 280 -6.37 -7.18 10.50
CA PRO A 280 -5.19 -7.86 9.97
C PRO A 280 -4.27 -6.95 9.15
N ARG A 281 -4.84 -5.96 8.44
CA ARG A 281 -4.06 -5.06 7.57
C ARG A 281 -3.24 -4.07 8.38
N ILE A 282 -3.65 -3.71 9.60
CA ILE A 282 -2.82 -2.92 10.52
C ILE A 282 -1.51 -3.68 10.84
N TYR A 283 -1.61 -4.97 11.14
CA TYR A 283 -0.44 -5.82 11.41
C TYR A 283 0.42 -6.00 10.15
N MET A 284 -0.20 -6.26 8.99
CA MET A 284 0.53 -6.36 7.73
C MET A 284 1.29 -5.07 7.40
N ALA A 285 0.63 -3.91 7.50
CA ALA A 285 1.23 -2.61 7.22
C ALA A 285 2.45 -2.34 8.10
N LEU A 286 2.37 -2.70 9.39
CA LEU A 286 3.50 -2.58 10.32
C LEU A 286 4.68 -3.47 9.94
N ARG A 287 4.46 -4.73 9.53
CA ARG A 287 5.55 -5.65 9.16
C ARG A 287 6.12 -5.36 7.76
N GLN A 288 5.27 -4.93 6.84
CA GLN A 288 5.69 -4.53 5.50
C GLN A 288 6.40 -3.17 5.51
N GLU A 289 6.23 -2.38 6.57
CA GLU A 289 6.61 -0.97 6.68
C GLU A 289 5.97 -0.13 5.58
N ASP A 290 4.69 -0.39 5.30
CA ASP A 290 3.98 0.16 4.14
C ASP A 290 2.54 0.47 4.54
N ARG A 291 2.07 1.69 4.24
CA ARG A 291 0.72 2.14 4.55
C ARG A 291 -0.36 1.51 3.67
N LEU A 292 0.01 0.92 2.54
CA LEU A 292 -0.94 0.46 1.52
C LEU A 292 -2.00 -0.52 2.04
N PRO A 293 -1.66 -1.56 2.83
CA PRO A 293 -2.69 -2.50 3.32
C PRO A 293 -3.81 -1.79 4.10
N ILE A 294 -3.47 -0.74 4.86
CA ILE A 294 -4.45 0.07 5.60
C ILE A 294 -5.25 0.97 4.65
N THR A 295 -4.59 1.72 3.77
CA THR A 295 -5.28 2.68 2.90
C THR A 295 -6.19 1.98 1.89
N ASP A 296 -5.78 0.82 1.37
CA ASP A 296 -6.53 0.06 0.39
C ASP A 296 -7.80 -0.55 0.99
N ILE A 297 -7.70 -1.21 2.16
CA ILE A 297 -8.89 -1.80 2.79
C ILE A 297 -9.91 -0.75 3.24
N ILE A 298 -9.45 0.42 3.68
CA ILE A 298 -10.34 1.52 4.06
C ILE A 298 -10.98 2.15 2.83
N ALA A 299 -10.24 2.29 1.71
CA ALA A 299 -10.82 2.76 0.45
C ALA A 299 -11.90 1.80 -0.10
N GLN A 300 -11.77 0.50 0.15
CA GLN A 300 -12.75 -0.52 -0.20
C GLN A 300 -13.94 -0.61 0.78
N THR A 301 -13.85 0.05 1.95
CA THR A 301 -14.89 -0.03 2.98
C THR A 301 -16.03 0.94 2.66
N PRO A 302 -17.26 0.46 2.40
CA PRO A 302 -18.36 1.34 2.03
C PRO A 302 -18.78 2.29 3.15
N ALA A 303 -19.35 3.44 2.76
CA ALA A 303 -19.95 4.38 3.72
C ALA A 303 -21.13 3.75 4.48
N ILE A 304 -21.20 4.02 5.78
CA ILE A 304 -22.25 3.53 6.69
C ILE A 304 -23.31 4.61 6.96
N PRO A 305 -24.53 4.24 7.41
CA PRO A 305 -25.55 5.22 7.81
C PRO A 305 -25.05 6.17 8.91
N GLU A 306 -25.53 7.41 8.92
CA GLU A 306 -25.06 8.45 9.85
C GLU A 306 -25.24 8.08 11.33
N SER A 307 -26.28 7.31 11.68
CA SER A 307 -26.50 6.83 13.04
C SER A 307 -25.60 5.64 13.43
N CYS A 308 -24.94 4.99 12.48
CA CYS A 308 -24.15 3.78 12.71
C CYS A 308 -22.67 4.09 12.97
N GLN A 309 -21.92 3.08 13.41
CA GLN A 309 -20.51 3.24 13.78
C GLN A 309 -19.69 1.94 13.65
N TRP A 310 -18.42 2.05 13.26
CA TRP A 310 -17.50 0.92 13.31
C TRP A 310 -16.95 0.68 14.73
N GLY A 311 -16.86 -0.59 15.15
CA GLY A 311 -16.07 -1.01 16.30
C GLY A 311 -14.65 -1.39 15.85
N ILE A 312 -13.64 -0.64 16.28
CA ILE A 312 -12.24 -0.88 15.91
C ILE A 312 -11.53 -1.56 17.08
N PHE A 313 -10.74 -2.59 16.79
CA PHE A 313 -10.02 -3.36 17.80
C PHE A 313 -8.70 -3.88 17.22
N LEU A 314 -7.73 -4.16 18.09
CA LEU A 314 -6.47 -4.80 17.70
C LEU A 314 -6.50 -6.30 17.96
N ARG A 315 -6.99 -6.69 19.14
CA ARG A 315 -7.18 -8.07 19.59
C ARG A 315 -8.46 -8.19 20.40
N ASN A 316 -8.86 -9.43 20.63
CA ASN A 316 -10.04 -9.84 21.39
C ASN A 316 -9.75 -11.18 22.09
N HIS A 317 -10.77 -11.77 22.71
CA HIS A 317 -10.70 -13.08 23.36
C HIS A 317 -10.50 -14.28 22.41
N ASP A 318 -10.61 -14.10 21.10
CA ASP A 318 -10.35 -15.13 20.10
C ASP A 318 -8.94 -15.03 19.50
N GLU A 319 -8.64 -15.85 18.51
CA GLU A 319 -7.45 -15.70 17.68
C GLU A 319 -7.51 -14.45 16.79
N LEU A 320 -6.35 -14.01 16.31
CA LEU A 320 -6.28 -13.06 15.21
C LEU A 320 -6.76 -13.81 13.96
N THR A 321 -8.04 -13.64 13.62
CA THR A 321 -8.68 -14.30 12.48
C THR A 321 -8.07 -13.86 11.15
N LEU A 322 -7.83 -14.84 10.28
CA LEU A 322 -7.32 -14.69 8.91
C LEU A 322 -8.29 -15.35 7.91
N GLU A 323 -9.57 -15.40 8.25
CA GLU A 323 -10.62 -15.91 7.35
C GLU A 323 -10.85 -14.94 6.18
N MET A 324 -11.00 -13.65 6.48
CA MET A 324 -11.34 -12.58 5.53
C MET A 324 -10.10 -11.83 5.01
N VAL A 325 -9.11 -12.61 4.59
CA VAL A 325 -7.90 -12.17 3.88
C VAL A 325 -7.67 -13.07 2.66
N SER A 326 -6.93 -12.60 1.67
CA SER A 326 -6.52 -13.45 0.54
C SER A 326 -5.58 -14.58 1.00
N GLU A 327 -5.41 -15.61 0.18
CA GLU A 327 -4.48 -16.71 0.49
C GLU A 327 -3.04 -16.21 0.69
N ASP A 328 -2.58 -15.30 -0.17
CA ASP A 328 -1.24 -14.72 -0.10
C ASP A 328 -1.05 -13.87 1.18
N GLU A 329 -2.06 -13.09 1.55
CA GLU A 329 -2.05 -12.30 2.79
C GLU A 329 -2.02 -13.21 4.03
N ARG A 330 -2.77 -14.31 4.00
CA ARG A 330 -2.80 -15.30 5.09
C ARG A 330 -1.44 -15.95 5.28
N ASP A 331 -0.81 -16.41 4.20
CA ASP A 331 0.51 -17.03 4.24
C ASP A 331 1.58 -16.04 4.73
N TYR A 332 1.49 -14.78 4.29
CA TYR A 332 2.34 -13.69 4.81
C TYR A 332 2.16 -13.50 6.32
N MET A 333 0.91 -13.41 6.80
CA MET A 333 0.61 -13.26 8.22
C MET A 333 1.12 -14.42 9.05
N TYR A 334 1.01 -15.65 8.55
CA TYR A 334 1.58 -16.82 9.21
C TYR A 334 3.10 -16.76 9.29
N LEU A 335 3.77 -16.38 8.20
CA LEU A 335 5.23 -16.22 8.17
C LEU A 335 5.70 -15.14 9.15
N ALA A 336 4.99 -14.01 9.20
CA ALA A 336 5.40 -12.84 9.97
C ALA A 336 5.11 -12.94 11.48
N TYR A 337 4.05 -13.66 11.89
CA TYR A 337 3.52 -13.61 13.26
C TYR A 337 3.35 -14.98 13.94
N SER A 338 3.55 -16.09 13.23
CA SER A 338 3.39 -17.45 13.80
C SER A 338 4.60 -18.34 13.55
N ALA A 339 5.73 -17.98 14.18
CA ALA A 339 6.98 -18.73 14.06
C ALA A 339 6.88 -20.17 14.62
N ASP A 340 6.12 -20.38 15.70
CA ASP A 340 5.75 -21.73 16.17
C ASP A 340 4.39 -22.10 15.57
N PRO A 341 4.26 -23.26 14.88
CA PRO A 341 2.98 -23.73 14.34
C PRO A 341 1.87 -23.84 15.39
N ARG A 342 2.18 -24.03 16.68
CA ARG A 342 1.19 -24.06 17.76
C ARG A 342 0.54 -22.70 18.00
N MET A 343 1.12 -21.61 17.52
CA MET A 343 0.49 -20.29 17.57
C MET A 343 -0.73 -20.19 16.64
N ARG A 344 -0.89 -21.13 15.70
CA ARG A 344 -2.01 -21.21 14.78
C ARG A 344 -3.14 -22.04 15.37
N ILE A 345 -4.36 -21.66 15.07
CA ILE A 345 -5.58 -22.42 15.38
C ILE A 345 -6.65 -22.02 14.35
N ASN A 346 -7.43 -23.00 13.87
CA ASN A 346 -8.39 -22.81 12.79
C ASN A 346 -7.72 -22.04 11.62
N ILE A 347 -8.30 -20.90 11.22
CA ILE A 347 -7.72 -19.98 10.23
C ILE A 347 -7.31 -18.68 10.93
N GLY A 348 -6.38 -18.76 11.90
CA GLY A 348 -5.88 -17.57 12.60
C GLY A 348 -4.69 -17.82 13.53
N ILE A 349 -4.34 -16.78 14.31
CA ILE A 349 -3.17 -16.75 15.21
C ILE A 349 -3.59 -16.43 16.65
N ARG A 350 -3.52 -17.43 17.55
CA ARG A 350 -3.97 -17.33 18.95
C ARG A 350 -2.91 -16.70 19.89
N ARG A 351 -2.62 -15.43 19.66
CA ARG A 351 -1.66 -14.64 20.45
C ARG A 351 -2.22 -13.30 20.90
N ARG A 352 -1.68 -12.76 22.00
CA ARG A 352 -1.99 -11.41 22.50
C ARG A 352 -1.25 -10.33 21.74
N LEU A 353 -1.65 -9.07 21.94
CA LEU A 353 -1.07 -7.91 21.27
C LEU A 353 0.44 -7.76 21.53
N ALA A 354 0.86 -7.69 22.79
CA ALA A 354 2.27 -7.47 23.13
C ALA A 354 3.18 -8.60 22.59
N PRO A 355 2.82 -9.90 22.72
CA PRO A 355 3.58 -10.99 22.11
C PRO A 355 3.61 -10.97 20.57
N LEU A 356 2.52 -10.56 19.88
CA LEU A 356 2.52 -10.37 18.42
C LEU A 356 3.50 -9.28 17.98
N LEU A 357 3.70 -8.26 18.81
CA LEU A 357 4.56 -7.11 18.53
C LEU A 357 5.99 -7.26 19.07
N ASP A 358 6.40 -8.48 19.42
CA ASP A 358 7.72 -8.81 19.99
C ASP A 358 8.02 -8.03 21.29
N ASN A 359 6.97 -7.68 22.05
CA ASN A 359 7.02 -6.80 23.22
C ASN A 359 7.67 -5.43 22.94
N ASN A 360 7.68 -4.98 21.69
CA ASN A 360 8.24 -3.69 21.32
C ASN A 360 7.25 -2.58 21.70
N ARG A 361 7.58 -1.85 22.76
CA ARG A 361 6.74 -0.78 23.29
C ARG A 361 6.30 0.25 22.24
N ARG A 362 7.20 0.68 21.35
CA ARG A 362 6.85 1.68 20.33
C ARG A 362 5.84 1.16 19.31
N ARG A 363 5.89 -0.14 18.97
CA ARG A 363 4.88 -0.77 18.12
C ARG A 363 3.52 -0.83 18.81
N ILE A 364 3.51 -1.16 20.11
CA ILE A 364 2.28 -1.19 20.91
C ILE A 364 1.65 0.21 20.97
N GLU A 365 2.45 1.24 21.23
CA GLU A 365 1.99 2.64 21.25
C GLU A 365 1.50 3.10 19.87
N LEU A 366 2.23 2.79 18.80
CA LEU A 366 1.84 3.10 17.43
C LEU A 366 0.49 2.48 17.07
N LEU A 367 0.29 1.17 17.33
CA LEU A 367 -0.97 0.52 16.99
C LEU A 367 -2.14 1.02 17.84
N ASN A 368 -1.92 1.29 19.14
CA ASN A 368 -2.95 1.91 19.97
C ASN A 368 -3.25 3.34 19.55
N SER A 369 -2.27 4.10 19.08
CA SER A 369 -2.49 5.41 18.46
C SER A 369 -3.43 5.28 17.26
N LEU A 370 -3.15 4.36 16.33
CA LEU A 370 -4.05 4.11 15.20
C LEU A 370 -5.46 3.67 15.63
N LEU A 371 -5.56 2.77 16.63
CA LEU A 371 -6.83 2.35 17.22
C LEU A 371 -7.65 3.55 17.73
N PHE A 372 -7.00 4.51 18.38
CA PHE A 372 -7.67 5.67 18.97
C PHE A 372 -8.00 6.77 17.97
N SER A 373 -7.25 6.88 16.87
CA SER A 373 -7.43 7.95 15.87
C SER A 373 -8.11 7.54 14.57
N PHE A 374 -8.42 6.27 14.34
CA PHE A 374 -9.24 5.83 13.20
C PHE A 374 -10.74 6.09 13.41
N PRO A 375 -11.55 6.19 12.32
CA PRO A 375 -12.97 6.50 12.41
C PRO A 375 -13.78 5.33 12.98
N GLY A 376 -14.10 5.42 14.26
CA GLY A 376 -14.90 4.43 14.96
C GLY A 376 -14.71 4.49 16.48
N THR A 377 -15.28 3.48 17.13
CA THR A 377 -15.25 3.32 18.58
C THR A 377 -14.20 2.27 18.93
N PRO A 378 -13.13 2.64 19.66
CA PRO A 378 -12.07 1.70 20.01
C PRO A 378 -12.53 0.71 21.08
N ILE A 379 -12.09 -0.54 20.92
CA ILE A 379 -12.34 -1.66 21.82
C ILE A 379 -10.99 -2.17 22.31
N LEU A 380 -10.78 -2.12 23.63
CA LEU A 380 -9.59 -2.64 24.31
C LEU A 380 -9.87 -4.00 24.90
N TYR A 381 -8.94 -4.94 24.70
CA TYR A 381 -9.00 -6.26 25.34
C TYR A 381 -8.27 -6.24 26.68
N TYR A 382 -8.90 -6.77 27.73
CA TYR A 382 -8.38 -6.64 29.10
C TYR A 382 -6.94 -7.10 29.24
N GLY A 383 -6.08 -6.27 29.84
CA GLY A 383 -4.67 -6.56 30.06
C GLY A 383 -3.73 -6.11 28.94
N ASP A 384 -4.23 -5.75 27.76
CA ASP A 384 -3.39 -5.18 26.71
C ASP A 384 -2.88 -3.78 27.08
N GLU A 385 -3.59 -3.04 27.94
CA GLU A 385 -3.17 -1.76 28.50
C GLU A 385 -1.95 -1.84 29.43
N ILE A 386 -1.64 -3.03 29.95
CA ILE A 386 -0.39 -3.31 30.68
C ILE A 386 0.58 -4.16 29.85
N GLY A 387 0.20 -4.62 28.67
CA GLY A 387 1.04 -5.45 27.80
C GLY A 387 1.13 -6.91 28.26
N MET A 388 0.02 -7.49 28.72
CA MET A 388 -0.05 -8.91 29.08
C MET A 388 0.39 -9.83 27.93
N GLY A 389 1.06 -10.93 28.33
CA GLY A 389 1.46 -12.01 27.42
C GLY A 389 0.38 -13.06 27.20
N ASP A 390 0.72 -14.10 26.45
CA ASP A 390 -0.13 -15.26 26.20
C ASP A 390 0.54 -16.57 26.65
N ASN A 391 -0.27 -17.64 26.74
CA ASN A 391 0.22 -19.00 26.94
C ASN A 391 -0.33 -19.93 25.86
N ILE A 392 0.40 -20.05 24.75
CA ILE A 392 0.02 -20.87 23.57
C ILE A 392 -0.07 -22.38 23.85
N TYR A 393 0.33 -22.84 25.03
CA TYR A 393 0.23 -24.24 25.44
C TYR A 393 -1.11 -24.57 26.10
N LEU A 394 -1.92 -23.57 26.43
CA LEU A 394 -3.30 -23.78 26.84
C LEU A 394 -4.13 -24.16 25.61
N GLY A 395 -4.99 -25.17 25.77
CA GLY A 395 -5.81 -25.68 24.67
C GLY A 395 -6.77 -24.62 24.12
N ASP A 396 -7.13 -24.76 22.84
CA ASP A 396 -7.98 -23.81 22.12
C ASP A 396 -7.44 -22.36 22.18
N ARG A 397 -8.29 -21.37 22.44
CA ARG A 397 -7.99 -19.93 22.56
C ARG A 397 -7.69 -19.48 23.99
N ASN A 398 -7.69 -20.40 24.95
CA ASN A 398 -7.50 -20.09 26.38
C ASN A 398 -6.16 -19.40 26.69
N GLY A 399 -5.17 -19.51 25.81
CA GLY A 399 -3.87 -18.87 25.94
C GLY A 399 -3.93 -17.35 26.06
N VAL A 400 -4.97 -16.69 25.52
CA VAL A 400 -5.16 -15.23 25.63
C VAL A 400 -6.15 -14.82 26.74
N ARG A 401 -6.76 -15.80 27.44
CA ARG A 401 -7.85 -15.63 28.43
C ARG A 401 -7.38 -15.89 29.88
N THR A 402 -6.09 -15.74 30.14
CA THR A 402 -5.49 -15.96 31.46
C THR A 402 -5.91 -14.88 32.48
N PRO A 403 -5.82 -15.15 33.79
CA PRO A 403 -6.24 -14.17 34.80
C PRO A 403 -5.49 -12.82 34.68
N MET A 404 -6.20 -11.72 34.92
CA MET A 404 -5.65 -10.36 34.92
C MET A 404 -4.52 -10.20 35.95
N GLN A 405 -3.46 -9.46 35.59
CA GLN A 405 -2.25 -9.31 36.42
C GLN A 405 -2.29 -8.03 37.25
N TRP A 406 -2.84 -8.10 38.45
CA TRP A 406 -3.03 -6.94 39.34
C TRP A 406 -1.77 -6.53 40.10
N THR A 407 -1.05 -7.49 40.69
CA THR A 407 0.13 -7.24 41.53
C THR A 407 1.21 -8.28 41.29
N GLY A 408 2.40 -8.05 41.84
CA GLY A 408 3.49 -9.05 41.89
C GLY A 408 3.30 -10.15 42.93
N ASP A 409 2.16 -10.18 43.65
CA ASP A 409 1.89 -11.17 44.69
C ASP A 409 1.36 -12.50 44.10
N ARG A 410 1.12 -13.48 44.96
CA ARG A 410 0.55 -14.79 44.62
C ARG A 410 -0.64 -14.66 43.66
N ASN A 411 -0.62 -15.51 42.62
CA ASN A 411 -1.61 -15.55 41.55
C ASN A 411 -1.81 -14.17 40.88
N ALA A 412 -0.75 -13.38 40.74
CA ALA A 412 -0.81 -12.02 40.17
C ALA A 412 -1.77 -11.07 40.90
N GLY A 413 -2.10 -11.34 42.18
CA GLY A 413 -3.11 -10.61 42.92
C GLY A 413 -4.56 -10.84 42.44
N PHE A 414 -4.81 -11.73 41.49
CA PHE A 414 -6.15 -12.07 40.99
C PHE A 414 -7.02 -12.81 42.01
N SER A 415 -6.41 -13.73 42.78
CA SER A 415 -7.10 -14.60 43.74
C SER A 415 -6.16 -15.00 44.88
N ARG A 416 -6.67 -15.24 46.10
CA ARG A 416 -5.88 -15.85 47.19
C ARG A 416 -5.99 -17.39 47.24
N ALA A 417 -6.71 -18.01 46.30
CA ALA A 417 -6.86 -19.45 46.20
C ALA A 417 -5.51 -20.17 46.04
N THR A 418 -5.48 -21.49 46.31
CA THR A 418 -4.33 -22.33 45.92
C THR A 418 -4.10 -22.20 44.41
N PRO A 419 -2.87 -21.96 43.92
CA PRO A 419 -2.63 -21.75 42.48
C PRO A 419 -3.20 -22.86 41.58
N ALA A 420 -3.19 -24.11 42.06
CA ALA A 420 -3.77 -25.26 41.36
C ALA A 420 -5.32 -25.28 41.30
N LYS A 421 -6.00 -24.37 42.01
CA LYS A 421 -7.46 -24.21 41.95
C LYS A 421 -7.91 -23.12 40.97
N LEU A 422 -6.98 -22.32 40.44
CA LEU A 422 -7.32 -21.30 39.47
C LEU A 422 -7.96 -21.96 38.23
N PHE A 423 -8.97 -21.30 37.65
CA PHE A 423 -9.60 -21.78 36.41
C PHE A 423 -8.59 -21.89 35.25
N SER A 424 -7.58 -21.01 35.25
CA SER A 424 -6.46 -20.98 34.33
C SER A 424 -5.20 -20.54 35.09
N PRO A 425 -4.00 -21.05 34.75
CA PRO A 425 -2.77 -20.52 35.31
C PRO A 425 -2.56 -19.05 34.90
N VAL A 426 -1.90 -18.30 35.80
CA VAL A 426 -1.33 -16.98 35.47
C VAL A 426 -0.09 -17.12 34.59
N ILE A 427 0.28 -16.07 33.86
CA ILE A 427 1.50 -16.05 33.07
C ILE A 427 2.71 -15.91 34.01
N MET A 428 3.70 -16.78 33.83
CA MET A 428 4.90 -16.86 34.69
C MET A 428 6.19 -16.96 33.87
N ASP A 429 6.13 -16.71 32.56
CA ASP A 429 7.33 -16.70 31.73
C ASP A 429 8.20 -15.46 32.08
N PRO A 430 9.50 -15.48 31.76
CA PRO A 430 10.43 -14.44 32.20
C PRO A 430 10.22 -13.06 31.52
N VAL A 431 9.42 -12.98 30.45
CA VAL A 431 9.17 -11.73 29.71
C VAL A 431 7.84 -11.12 30.10
N TRP A 432 6.75 -11.90 30.14
CA TRP A 432 5.40 -11.39 30.39
C TRP A 432 4.81 -11.79 31.74
N GLY A 433 5.58 -12.51 32.58
CA GLY A 433 5.14 -12.95 33.89
C GLY A 433 4.68 -11.80 34.80
N TYR A 434 3.69 -12.08 35.65
CA TYR A 434 3.06 -11.07 36.50
C TYR A 434 4.02 -10.37 37.47
N GLU A 435 5.16 -10.97 37.81
CA GLU A 435 6.20 -10.33 38.63
C GLU A 435 6.81 -9.11 37.93
N ALA A 436 6.85 -9.10 36.59
CA ALA A 436 7.32 -7.99 35.78
C ALA A 436 6.18 -7.12 35.24
N ILE A 437 5.08 -7.75 34.81
CA ILE A 437 3.94 -7.07 34.17
C ILE A 437 2.72 -7.13 35.09
N ASN A 438 2.45 -6.06 35.84
CA ASN A 438 1.22 -5.97 36.63
C ASN A 438 0.76 -4.51 36.81
N VAL A 439 -0.52 -4.35 37.15
CA VAL A 439 -1.16 -3.05 37.34
C VAL A 439 -0.47 -2.23 38.44
N GLU A 440 -0.21 -2.80 39.62
CA GLU A 440 0.40 -2.09 40.75
C GLU A 440 1.76 -1.46 40.39
N ALA A 441 2.64 -2.24 39.76
CA ALA A 441 3.94 -1.76 39.31
C ALA A 441 3.78 -0.62 38.28
N GLN A 442 2.92 -0.81 37.28
CA GLN A 442 2.71 0.19 36.22
C GLN A 442 1.98 1.44 36.70
N GLN A 443 1.10 1.35 37.70
CA GLN A 443 0.46 2.52 38.30
C GLN A 443 1.50 3.44 38.96
N SER A 444 2.52 2.86 39.60
CA SER A 444 3.58 3.63 40.27
C SER A 444 4.58 4.31 39.32
N ASP A 445 4.72 3.80 38.09
CA ASP A 445 5.62 4.34 37.06
C ASP A 445 4.87 5.24 36.08
N ALA A 446 5.13 6.54 36.12
CA ALA A 446 4.51 7.53 35.23
C ALA A 446 4.79 7.29 33.73
N SER A 447 5.84 6.54 33.39
CA SER A 447 6.22 6.18 32.01
C SER A 447 5.73 4.80 31.57
N SER A 448 4.95 4.12 32.40
CA SER A 448 4.40 2.79 32.11
C SER A 448 3.45 2.78 30.91
N LEU A 449 3.10 1.57 30.44
CA LEU A 449 2.13 1.42 29.36
C LEU A 449 0.75 1.84 29.83
N LEU A 450 0.39 1.45 31.05
CA LEU A 450 -0.87 1.83 31.66
C LEU A 450 -1.06 3.35 31.72
N ASN A 451 -0.06 4.09 32.20
CA ASN A 451 -0.18 5.55 32.31
C ASN A 451 -0.14 6.24 30.94
N TRP A 452 0.62 5.70 29.98
CA TRP A 452 0.54 6.16 28.58
C TRP A 452 -0.86 5.94 27.97
N MET A 453 -1.45 4.76 28.18
CA MET A 453 -2.82 4.44 27.72
C MET A 453 -3.84 5.39 28.33
N ARG A 454 -3.80 5.62 29.65
CA ARG A 454 -4.65 6.59 30.34
C ARG A 454 -4.57 7.99 29.73
N ASN A 455 -3.35 8.47 29.46
CA ASN A 455 -3.16 9.80 28.87
C ASN A 455 -3.70 9.88 27.45
N MET A 456 -3.47 8.87 26.61
CA MET A 456 -4.00 8.82 25.25
C MET A 456 -5.54 8.75 25.22
N ILE A 457 -6.13 7.96 26.12
CA ILE A 457 -7.58 7.84 26.27
C ILE A 457 -8.19 9.16 26.73
N ALA A 458 -7.59 9.80 27.74
CA ALA A 458 -8.02 11.10 28.23
C ALA A 458 -7.95 12.16 27.12
N LEU A 459 -6.86 12.18 26.35
CA LEU A 459 -6.69 13.08 25.21
C LEU A 459 -7.77 12.83 24.14
N ARG A 460 -7.99 11.57 23.75
CA ARG A 460 -9.04 11.23 22.77
C ARG A 460 -10.42 11.73 23.21
N LYS A 461 -10.75 11.62 24.50
CA LYS A 461 -12.05 12.06 25.04
C LYS A 461 -12.27 13.57 25.01
N LEU A 462 -11.22 14.37 24.88
CA LEU A 462 -11.33 15.82 24.73
C LEU A 462 -11.77 16.25 23.32
N PHE A 463 -11.62 15.37 22.31
CA PHE A 463 -11.86 15.70 20.91
C PHE A 463 -12.86 14.74 20.28
N GLN A 464 -14.05 15.25 19.95
CA GLN A 464 -15.11 14.44 19.33
C GLN A 464 -14.75 14.01 17.91
N VAL A 465 -13.82 14.71 17.27
CA VAL A 465 -13.30 14.39 15.94
C VAL A 465 -12.88 12.93 15.77
N PHE A 466 -12.35 12.28 16.82
CA PHE A 466 -11.90 10.90 16.71
C PHE A 466 -13.04 9.90 16.61
N GLY A 467 -14.11 10.11 17.38
CA GLY A 467 -15.32 9.28 17.35
C GLY A 467 -16.22 9.58 16.15
N ARG A 468 -16.41 10.87 15.82
CA ARG A 468 -17.48 11.30 14.90
C ARG A 468 -16.98 11.90 13.59
N GLY A 469 -15.71 12.29 13.52
CA GLY A 469 -15.17 13.02 12.37
C GLY A 469 -14.95 12.18 11.13
N SER A 470 -14.94 12.85 10.00
CA SER A 470 -14.50 12.29 8.72
C SER A 470 -13.01 11.93 8.80
N MET A 471 -12.51 11.21 7.78
CA MET A 471 -11.08 10.93 7.63
C MET A 471 -10.68 11.12 6.17
N LYS A 472 -9.64 11.92 5.94
CA LYS A 472 -9.03 12.15 4.63
C LYS A 472 -7.57 11.71 4.68
N PHE A 473 -7.20 10.68 3.92
CA PHE A 473 -5.80 10.29 3.78
C PHE A 473 -5.02 11.35 3.02
N LEU A 474 -3.78 11.59 3.46
CA LEU A 474 -2.79 12.32 2.69
C LEU A 474 -1.97 11.31 1.89
N GLU A 475 -1.37 11.74 0.79
CA GLU A 475 -0.61 10.88 -0.11
C GLU A 475 0.88 11.25 -0.16
N PRO A 476 1.66 11.15 0.95
CA PRO A 476 3.10 11.34 0.89
C PRO A 476 3.78 10.31 -0.04
N GLU A 477 4.83 10.75 -0.71
CA GLU A 477 5.70 9.88 -1.50
C GLU A 477 6.33 8.77 -0.63
N ASN A 478 6.63 9.06 0.64
CA ASN A 478 7.16 8.07 1.58
C ASN A 478 6.05 7.12 2.06
N ARG A 479 5.98 5.93 1.46
CA ARG A 479 5.00 4.88 1.76
C ARG A 479 5.06 4.34 3.19
N LYS A 480 6.19 4.53 3.88
CA LYS A 480 6.38 4.10 5.27
C LYS A 480 5.67 5.01 6.27
N VAL A 481 5.17 6.17 5.83
CA VAL A 481 4.46 7.12 6.67
C VAL A 481 2.98 7.15 6.29
N LEU A 482 2.12 6.74 7.22
CA LEU A 482 0.68 6.90 7.14
C LEU A 482 0.30 8.28 7.67
N ALA A 483 -0.37 9.11 6.87
CA ALA A 483 -0.83 10.43 7.29
C ALA A 483 -2.27 10.66 6.87
N TYR A 484 -3.08 11.26 7.74
CA TYR A 484 -4.48 11.56 7.50
C TYR A 484 -4.97 12.71 8.39
N VAL A 485 -6.00 13.41 7.94
CA VAL A 485 -6.69 14.45 8.70
C VAL A 485 -8.07 13.93 9.12
N ARG A 486 -8.42 14.16 10.39
CA ARG A 486 -9.76 13.98 10.95
C ARG A 486 -10.43 15.34 11.06
N GLU A 487 -11.69 15.46 10.64
CA GLU A 487 -12.45 16.72 10.71
C GLU A 487 -13.87 16.52 11.26
N TYR A 488 -14.29 17.38 12.19
CA TYR A 488 -15.62 17.37 12.79
C TYR A 488 -15.91 18.72 13.46
N ASP A 489 -17.02 19.37 13.10
CA ASP A 489 -17.49 20.62 13.74
C ASP A 489 -16.41 21.70 13.99
N GLY A 490 -15.50 21.87 13.02
CA GLY A 490 -14.39 22.82 13.10
C GLY A 490 -13.13 22.30 13.79
N GLU A 491 -13.19 21.19 14.53
CA GLU A 491 -12.01 20.46 15.00
C GLU A 491 -11.30 19.80 13.82
N ARG A 492 -9.97 19.99 13.74
CA ARG A 492 -9.12 19.40 12.70
C ARG A 492 -7.87 18.81 13.34
N VAL A 493 -7.67 17.52 13.16
CA VAL A 493 -6.49 16.82 13.70
C VAL A 493 -5.76 16.10 12.57
N LEU A 494 -4.49 16.48 12.37
CA LEU A 494 -3.55 15.78 11.50
C LEU A 494 -2.86 14.66 12.31
N CYS A 495 -3.08 13.42 11.90
CA CYS A 495 -2.38 12.25 12.43
C CYS A 495 -1.30 11.80 11.45
N VAL A 496 -0.07 11.62 11.94
CA VAL A 496 1.08 11.16 11.15
C VAL A 496 1.76 10.02 11.88
N ALA A 497 1.96 8.89 11.22
CA ALA A 497 2.43 7.65 11.83
C ALA A 497 3.50 6.99 10.97
N ASN A 498 4.68 6.75 11.55
CA ASN A 498 5.77 6.03 10.91
C ASN A 498 5.61 4.53 11.15
N LEU A 499 5.38 3.75 10.10
CA LEU A 499 5.27 2.29 10.17
C LEU A 499 6.64 1.61 10.15
N SER A 500 7.71 2.33 9.85
CA SER A 500 9.07 1.80 9.76
C SER A 500 9.78 1.69 11.10
N ARG A 501 10.64 0.67 11.19
CA ARG A 501 11.64 0.53 12.27
C ARG A 501 12.77 1.55 12.23
N PHE A 502 12.81 2.42 11.22
CA PHE A 502 13.81 3.46 11.04
C PHE A 502 13.18 4.85 11.07
N ALA A 503 14.00 5.88 11.30
CA ALA A 503 13.54 7.26 11.19
C ALA A 503 13.17 7.59 9.74
N GLN A 504 12.06 8.28 9.53
CA GLN A 504 11.53 8.59 8.21
C GLN A 504 11.31 10.10 8.05
N PRO A 505 11.89 10.74 7.02
CA PRO A 505 11.47 12.07 6.60
C PRO A 505 10.21 11.96 5.74
N VAL A 506 9.35 12.97 5.81
CA VAL A 506 8.17 13.08 4.96
C VAL A 506 7.89 14.54 4.65
N ALA A 507 7.44 14.84 3.44
CA ALA A 507 6.87 16.12 3.09
C ALA A 507 5.38 15.92 2.81
N LEU A 508 4.52 16.59 3.57
CA LEU A 508 3.06 16.46 3.48
C LEU A 508 2.47 17.61 2.69
N ASP A 509 1.62 17.34 1.70
CA ASP A 509 0.81 18.38 1.09
C ASP A 509 -0.31 18.78 2.06
N LEU A 510 -0.15 19.94 2.69
CA LEU A 510 -1.11 20.56 3.60
C LEU A 510 -1.59 21.91 3.06
N SER A 511 -1.48 22.15 1.76
CA SER A 511 -1.79 23.44 1.13
C SER A 511 -3.22 23.93 1.40
N GLU A 512 -4.18 23.01 1.56
CA GLU A 512 -5.57 23.29 1.96
C GLU A 512 -5.70 23.93 3.35
N TYR A 513 -4.68 23.75 4.21
CA TYR A 513 -4.62 24.26 5.58
C TYR A 513 -3.60 25.39 5.75
N ALA A 514 -3.21 26.05 4.64
CA ALA A 514 -2.26 27.16 4.70
C ALA A 514 -2.72 28.27 5.64
N GLY A 515 -1.79 28.80 6.44
CA GLY A 515 -2.04 29.77 7.49
C GLY A 515 -2.45 29.16 8.84
N MET A 516 -2.71 27.84 8.92
CA MET A 516 -2.94 27.16 10.19
C MET A 516 -1.62 26.77 10.88
N ILE A 517 -1.64 26.69 12.21
CA ILE A 517 -0.51 26.29 13.05
C ILE A 517 -0.80 24.87 13.57
N PRO A 518 0.02 23.86 13.23
CA PRO A 518 -0.09 22.54 13.83
C PRO A 518 0.40 22.58 15.27
N VAL A 519 -0.40 22.08 16.22
CA VAL A 519 -0.06 22.03 17.65
C VAL A 519 -0.08 20.58 18.11
N GLU A 520 1.04 20.08 18.61
CA GLU A 520 1.16 18.70 19.09
C GLU A 520 0.32 18.48 20.35
N MET A 521 -0.55 17.48 20.33
CA MET A 521 -1.66 17.37 21.29
C MET A 521 -1.28 16.84 22.68
N LEU A 522 -0.14 16.16 22.86
CA LEU A 522 0.31 15.67 24.17
C LEU A 522 1.08 16.76 24.95
N GLY A 523 1.96 17.48 24.27
CA GLY A 523 2.85 18.49 24.83
C GLY A 523 2.42 19.93 24.58
N TYR A 524 1.38 20.16 23.77
CA TYR A 524 0.90 21.49 23.34
C TYR A 524 2.00 22.33 22.70
N VAL A 525 2.85 21.70 21.89
CA VAL A 525 3.98 22.35 21.22
C VAL A 525 3.56 22.82 19.83
N GLU A 526 3.66 24.13 19.59
CA GLU A 526 3.44 24.72 18.27
C GLU A 526 4.56 24.33 17.29
N PHE A 527 4.15 23.85 16.13
CA PHE A 527 5.03 23.64 14.99
C PHE A 527 4.98 24.87 14.05
N PRO A 528 5.94 25.02 13.12
CA PRO A 528 5.88 26.08 12.11
C PRO A 528 4.51 26.18 11.42
N ALA A 529 4.07 27.40 11.11
CA ALA A 529 2.81 27.61 10.39
C ALA A 529 2.85 26.91 9.02
N ILE A 530 1.71 26.36 8.61
CA ILE A 530 1.56 25.69 7.32
C ILE A 530 1.61 26.75 6.21
N GLY A 531 2.60 26.64 5.33
CA GLY A 531 2.65 27.40 4.08
C GLY A 531 1.99 26.65 2.91
N LYS A 532 2.10 27.22 1.71
CA LYS A 532 1.67 26.54 0.46
C LYS A 532 2.65 25.48 -0.05
N GLN A 533 3.85 25.40 0.54
CA GLN A 533 4.85 24.38 0.22
C GLN A 533 4.59 23.10 1.03
N ALA A 534 5.07 21.96 0.53
CA ALA A 534 4.95 20.69 1.24
C ALA A 534 5.62 20.77 2.63
N TYR A 535 4.88 20.39 3.65
CA TYR A 535 5.22 20.56 5.05
C TYR A 535 6.18 19.46 5.52
N PRO A 536 7.45 19.76 5.83
CA PRO A 536 8.43 18.75 6.17
C PRO A 536 8.28 18.29 7.63
N LEU A 537 8.25 16.98 7.83
CA LEU A 537 8.29 16.32 9.13
C LEU A 537 9.36 15.23 9.14
N THR A 538 9.84 14.88 10.32
CA THR A 538 10.71 13.72 10.54
C THR A 538 10.21 12.95 11.75
N LEU A 539 9.95 11.66 11.57
CA LEU A 539 9.45 10.80 12.63
C LEU A 539 10.52 9.79 13.01
N GLY A 540 10.69 9.54 14.32
CA GLY A 540 11.51 8.44 14.81
C GLY A 540 10.92 7.07 14.48
N PRO A 541 11.68 5.97 14.66
CA PRO A 541 11.18 4.60 14.49
C PRO A 541 9.87 4.34 15.23
N TYR A 542 8.85 3.89 14.50
CA TYR A 542 7.48 3.66 15.00
C TYR A 542 6.85 4.87 15.71
N GLY A 543 7.36 6.08 15.48
CA GLY A 543 6.85 7.30 16.06
C GLY A 543 5.56 7.75 15.39
N PHE A 544 4.71 8.44 16.12
CA PHE A 544 3.53 9.10 15.59
C PHE A 544 3.39 10.51 16.17
N LEU A 545 2.61 11.35 15.49
CA LEU A 545 2.23 12.69 15.92
C LEU A 545 0.72 12.86 15.73
N TRP A 546 0.06 13.43 16.73
CA TRP A 546 -1.29 13.99 16.60
C TRP A 546 -1.16 15.50 16.74
N LEU A 547 -1.54 16.23 15.70
CA LEU A 547 -1.40 17.68 15.60
C LEU A 547 -2.77 18.30 15.38
N GLU A 548 -3.25 19.10 16.33
CA GLU A 548 -4.43 19.94 16.13
C GLU A 548 -4.07 21.09 15.19
N LEU A 549 -4.88 21.34 14.16
CA LEU A 549 -4.65 22.45 13.22
C LEU A 549 -5.44 23.68 13.67
N GLN A 550 -4.76 24.65 14.28
CA GLN A 550 -5.35 25.88 14.80
C GLN A 550 -5.20 27.02 13.79
N ALA A 551 -6.14 27.97 13.73
CA ALA A 551 -5.99 29.13 12.84
C ALA A 551 -4.84 30.04 13.31
N GLY A 552 -3.90 30.37 12.43
CA GLY A 552 -2.81 31.31 12.75
C GLY A 552 -3.24 32.78 12.66
N GLU A 553 -2.60 33.65 13.44
CA GLU A 553 -2.67 35.10 13.25
C GLU A 553 -1.81 35.50 12.03
N GLU A 554 -2.35 36.37 11.15
CA GLU A 554 -1.72 36.77 9.88
C GLU A 554 -0.28 37.31 10.06
N PRO A 555 0.75 36.70 9.44
CA PRO A 555 2.10 37.25 9.47
C PRO A 555 2.28 38.36 8.42
N VAL A 556 2.87 39.47 8.87
CA VAL A 556 3.24 40.65 8.07
C VAL A 556 4.39 40.32 7.10
N GLU A 557 4.18 40.59 5.81
CA GLU A 557 5.17 40.42 4.74
C GLU A 557 6.41 41.33 4.93
N VAL A 558 7.60 40.75 4.70
CA VAL A 558 8.86 41.48 4.57
C VAL A 558 9.38 41.31 3.14
N PRO A 559 9.65 42.39 2.40
CA PRO A 559 10.12 42.30 1.02
C PRO A 559 11.64 42.07 0.95
N SER A 560 12.09 41.29 -0.05
CA SER A 560 13.50 41.10 -0.37
C SER A 560 13.85 41.63 -1.78
N PRO A 561 15.05 42.18 -2.03
CA PRO A 561 15.31 43.08 -3.15
C PRO A 561 16.07 42.46 -4.33
N GLY A 562 15.66 42.88 -5.55
CA GLY A 562 16.52 43.44 -6.60
C GLY A 562 17.35 42.51 -7.50
N ALA A 563 17.04 42.51 -8.81
CA ALA A 563 18.04 42.36 -9.88
C ALA A 563 17.57 42.98 -11.23
N THR A 564 18.42 43.90 -11.69
CA THR A 564 18.73 44.54 -12.98
C THR A 564 17.87 44.41 -14.25
N ASP A 565 17.71 45.58 -14.89
CA ASP A 565 16.99 45.94 -16.11
C ASP A 565 17.65 45.51 -17.43
N GLU A 566 17.01 44.58 -18.15
CA GLU A 566 16.83 44.68 -19.61
C GLU A 566 15.39 44.23 -19.90
N LEU A 567 14.52 45.19 -20.25
CA LEU A 567 13.07 44.99 -20.22
C LEU A 567 12.50 44.82 -21.63
N LEU A 568 11.74 43.74 -21.85
CA LEU A 568 10.91 43.55 -23.04
C LEU A 568 9.62 44.37 -22.89
N HIS A 569 9.27 45.15 -23.91
CA HIS A 569 8.04 45.95 -23.93
C HIS A 569 6.96 45.28 -24.79
N VAL A 570 5.80 45.00 -24.20
CA VAL A 570 4.66 44.35 -24.85
C VAL A 570 3.37 45.14 -24.62
N LYS A 571 2.40 45.05 -25.52
CA LYS A 571 1.12 45.77 -25.38
C LYS A 571 0.19 45.12 -24.35
N ASN A 572 0.15 43.80 -24.31
CA ASN A 572 -0.69 42.97 -23.43
C ASN A 572 -0.12 41.53 -23.33
N GLU A 573 -0.81 40.67 -22.58
CA GLU A 573 -0.55 39.25 -22.34
C GLU A 573 -0.59 38.33 -23.57
N THR A 574 -0.88 38.86 -24.76
CA THR A 574 -0.94 38.11 -26.04
C THR A 574 -0.08 38.72 -27.15
N ASP A 575 0.70 39.77 -26.85
CA ASP A 575 1.51 40.51 -27.83
C ASP A 575 2.84 39.81 -28.15
N TRP A 576 2.74 38.60 -28.70
CA TRP A 576 3.89 37.80 -29.11
C TRP A 576 4.78 38.41 -30.20
N PRO A 577 4.26 39.18 -31.19
CA PRO A 577 5.14 39.89 -32.12
C PRO A 577 6.12 40.85 -31.42
N GLY A 578 5.73 41.45 -30.29
CA GLY A 578 6.62 42.28 -29.47
C GLY A 578 7.78 41.52 -28.82
N VAL A 579 7.68 40.19 -28.70
CA VAL A 579 8.66 39.30 -28.06
C VAL A 579 9.44 38.46 -29.08
N LEU A 580 8.77 37.96 -30.12
CA LEU A 580 9.30 36.97 -31.07
C LEU A 580 9.73 37.56 -32.42
N GLU A 581 9.53 38.86 -32.65
CA GLU A 581 9.95 39.56 -33.87
C GLU A 581 10.83 40.79 -33.57
N GLY A 582 11.59 41.24 -34.58
CA GLY A 582 12.41 42.46 -34.52
C GLY A 582 13.35 42.52 -33.31
N ARG A 583 13.35 43.66 -32.61
CA ARG A 583 14.18 43.88 -31.42
C ARG A 583 13.81 42.99 -30.23
N GLY A 584 12.54 42.61 -30.11
CA GLY A 584 12.09 41.72 -29.03
C GLY A 584 12.79 40.36 -29.12
N ARG A 585 12.86 39.81 -30.33
CA ARG A 585 13.57 38.57 -30.62
C ARG A 585 15.07 38.65 -30.30
N GLU A 586 15.73 39.72 -30.71
CA GLU A 586 17.15 39.95 -30.42
C GLU A 586 17.45 40.06 -28.92
N THR A 587 16.49 40.54 -28.12
CA THR A 587 16.59 40.55 -26.65
C THR A 587 16.32 39.17 -26.07
N LEU A 588 15.27 38.48 -26.53
CA LEU A 588 14.94 37.12 -26.08
C LEU A 588 16.09 36.13 -26.35
N GLU A 589 16.65 36.12 -27.55
CA GLU A 589 17.79 35.25 -27.96
C GLU A 589 19.06 35.49 -27.10
N ARG A 590 19.20 36.66 -26.49
CA ARG A 590 20.29 37.00 -25.56
C ARG A 590 20.06 36.51 -24.14
N LEU A 591 18.79 36.45 -23.71
CA LEU A 591 18.37 36.01 -22.38
C LEU A 591 18.23 34.47 -22.29
N LEU A 592 17.90 33.83 -23.41
CA LEU A 592 17.68 32.39 -23.50
C LEU A 592 18.88 31.52 -23.06
N PRO A 593 20.16 31.82 -23.36
CA PRO A 593 21.30 31.00 -22.92
C PRO A 593 21.35 30.79 -21.41
N GLU A 594 21.16 31.86 -20.63
CA GLU A 594 21.16 31.79 -19.17
C GLU A 594 19.90 31.09 -18.65
N TYR A 595 18.74 31.34 -19.27
CA TYR A 595 17.50 30.66 -18.92
C TYR A 595 17.61 29.14 -19.09
N VAL A 596 17.97 28.65 -20.28
CA VAL A 596 18.01 27.20 -20.57
C VAL A 596 19.05 26.46 -19.73
N GLN A 597 20.20 27.07 -19.42
CA GLN A 597 21.21 26.45 -18.55
C GLN A 597 20.72 26.20 -17.12
N ARG A 598 19.84 27.06 -16.61
CA ARG A 598 19.26 26.93 -15.26
C ARG A 598 18.20 25.83 -15.20
N GLN A 599 17.59 25.47 -16.33
CA GLN A 599 16.51 24.49 -16.35
C GLN A 599 17.00 23.06 -16.12
N ARG A 600 16.17 22.25 -15.44
CA ARG A 600 16.48 20.84 -15.18
C ARG A 600 16.43 19.99 -16.45
N TRP A 601 15.47 20.28 -17.33
CA TRP A 601 15.25 19.55 -18.58
C TRP A 601 16.32 19.77 -19.67
N PHE A 602 17.23 20.75 -19.51
CA PHE A 602 18.28 21.01 -20.48
C PHE A 602 19.41 19.97 -20.37
N GLY A 603 19.55 19.11 -21.39
CA GLY A 603 20.54 18.02 -21.42
C GLY A 603 21.95 18.44 -21.83
N GLY A 604 22.14 19.67 -22.32
CA GLY A 604 23.41 20.18 -22.86
C GLY A 604 24.38 20.77 -21.84
N LYS A 605 24.19 20.56 -20.52
CA LYS A 605 24.92 21.27 -19.44
C LYS A 605 26.44 21.11 -19.46
N SER A 606 26.96 20.04 -20.06
CA SER A 606 28.40 19.79 -20.19
C SER A 606 29.05 20.49 -21.38
N ARG A 607 28.28 21.07 -22.31
CA ARG A 607 28.77 21.75 -23.51
C ARG A 607 28.57 23.27 -23.39
N PRO A 608 29.62 24.09 -23.61
CA PRO A 608 29.48 25.54 -23.62
C PRO A 608 28.54 26.00 -24.75
N ILE A 609 27.55 26.83 -24.41
CA ILE A 609 26.62 27.43 -25.37
C ILE A 609 27.31 28.60 -26.07
N GLU A 610 27.34 28.57 -27.41
CA GLU A 610 27.83 29.67 -28.25
C GLU A 610 26.71 30.68 -28.52
N THR A 611 25.55 30.22 -29.03
CA THR A 611 24.38 31.07 -29.29
C THR A 611 23.09 30.28 -29.14
N VAL A 612 21.98 31.00 -28.91
CA VAL A 612 20.62 30.43 -28.87
C VAL A 612 19.73 31.23 -29.81
N LYS A 613 19.02 30.56 -30.72
CA LYS A 613 18.19 31.20 -31.76
C LYS A 613 16.77 30.69 -31.75
N VAL A 614 15.79 31.56 -31.91
CA VAL A 614 14.39 31.17 -32.09
C VAL A 614 14.17 30.77 -33.55
N THR A 615 13.70 29.57 -33.83
CA THR A 615 13.56 29.06 -35.21
C THR A 615 12.13 29.02 -35.70
N ASP A 616 11.17 28.75 -34.82
CA ASP A 616 9.75 28.75 -35.14
C ASP A 616 8.91 29.03 -33.89
N TRP A 617 7.64 29.38 -34.06
CA TRP A 617 6.67 29.47 -32.98
C TRP A 617 5.23 29.26 -33.46
N SER A 618 4.38 28.80 -32.54
CA SER A 618 2.94 28.64 -32.75
C SER A 618 2.17 29.16 -31.54
N LEU A 619 0.99 29.73 -31.78
CA LEU A 619 0.12 30.27 -30.72
C LEU A 619 -1.07 29.36 -30.47
N LEU A 620 -1.35 29.14 -29.19
CA LEU A 620 -2.45 28.34 -28.69
C LEU A 620 -3.26 29.15 -27.66
N ASP A 621 -4.42 28.62 -27.27
CA ASP A 621 -5.27 29.19 -26.22
C ASP A 621 -5.61 30.67 -26.45
N GLY A 622 -6.02 31.04 -27.67
CA GLY A 622 -6.32 32.43 -28.02
C GLY A 622 -5.12 33.38 -27.98
N GLY A 623 -3.90 32.85 -27.98
CA GLY A 623 -2.66 33.62 -27.90
C GLY A 623 -2.08 33.72 -26.49
N HIS A 624 -2.62 33.02 -25.49
CA HIS A 624 -2.07 33.01 -24.12
C HIS A 624 -0.93 31.99 -23.91
N LEU A 625 -0.71 31.09 -24.87
CA LEU A 625 0.40 30.14 -24.88
C LEU A 625 1.15 30.23 -26.21
N ALA A 626 2.46 30.47 -26.16
CA ALA A 626 3.33 30.31 -27.33
C ALA A 626 4.19 29.05 -27.17
N LEU A 627 4.15 28.17 -28.16
CA LEU A 627 5.13 27.11 -28.32
C LEU A 627 6.29 27.65 -29.15
N VAL A 628 7.49 27.74 -28.57
CA VAL A 628 8.66 28.36 -29.23
C VAL A 628 9.75 27.30 -29.45
N TRP A 629 10.20 27.14 -30.70
CA TRP A 629 11.34 26.29 -31.04
C TRP A 629 12.63 27.10 -30.97
N VAL A 630 13.62 26.53 -30.30
CA VAL A 630 14.86 27.20 -29.95
C VAL A 630 16.05 26.29 -30.28
N ASP A 631 16.94 26.75 -31.17
CA ASP A 631 18.17 26.05 -31.50
C ASP A 631 19.33 26.54 -30.63
N VAL A 632 19.92 25.61 -29.90
CA VAL A 632 21.09 25.84 -29.04
C VAL A 632 22.34 25.36 -29.79
N HIS A 633 23.20 26.31 -30.16
CA HIS A 633 24.48 26.05 -30.80
C HIS A 633 25.58 26.00 -29.75
N TYR A 634 26.41 24.97 -29.80
CA TYR A 634 27.52 24.76 -28.87
C TYR A 634 28.85 25.08 -29.54
N THR A 635 29.88 25.34 -28.74
CA THR A 635 31.25 25.54 -29.27
C THR A 635 31.82 24.27 -29.92
N GLU A 636 31.32 23.09 -29.56
CA GLU A 636 31.70 21.79 -30.11
C GLU A 636 30.47 20.86 -30.22
N GLY A 637 30.37 20.14 -31.34
CA GLY A 637 29.27 19.20 -31.63
C GLY A 637 28.12 19.81 -32.42
N GLU A 638 27.10 18.98 -32.70
CA GLU A 638 25.89 19.40 -33.43
C GLU A 638 24.95 20.24 -32.54
N PRO A 639 24.18 21.18 -33.12
CA PRO A 639 23.18 21.96 -32.40
C PRO A 639 22.01 21.08 -31.93
N ASP A 640 21.35 21.51 -30.85
CA ASP A 640 20.12 20.88 -30.35
C ASP A 640 18.93 21.82 -30.48
N THR A 641 17.79 21.30 -30.93
CA THR A 641 16.51 22.02 -30.94
C THR A 641 15.72 21.69 -29.67
N TYR A 642 15.20 22.72 -28.99
CA TYR A 642 14.34 22.60 -27.82
C TYR A 642 12.99 23.28 -28.04
N LEU A 643 11.94 22.69 -27.48
CA LEU A 643 10.60 23.28 -27.37
C LEU A 643 10.46 23.98 -26.02
N ALA A 644 10.22 25.29 -26.06
CA ALA A 644 9.99 26.14 -24.90
C ALA A 644 8.58 26.74 -24.96
N PRO A 645 7.59 26.15 -24.27
CA PRO A 645 6.30 26.80 -24.04
C PRO A 645 6.50 28.06 -23.19
N MET A 646 5.91 29.17 -23.60
CA MET A 646 6.03 30.45 -22.91
C MET A 646 4.65 31.06 -22.69
N ALA A 647 4.49 31.75 -21.56
CA ALA A 647 3.32 32.55 -21.22
C ALA A 647 3.72 33.90 -20.60
N MET A 648 2.80 34.86 -20.65
CA MET A 648 2.98 36.20 -20.08
C MET A 648 1.94 36.44 -18.99
N ALA A 649 2.36 36.92 -17.82
CA ALA A 649 1.48 37.26 -16.70
C ALA A 649 1.68 38.71 -16.25
N PHE A 650 0.58 39.37 -15.86
CA PHE A 650 0.55 40.74 -15.34
C PHE A 650 -0.35 40.82 -14.10
N GLY A 651 -0.14 41.83 -13.24
CA GLY A 651 -0.97 42.03 -12.03
C GLY A 651 -0.85 40.86 -11.03
N GLU A 652 -1.96 40.46 -10.42
CA GLU A 652 -2.00 39.37 -9.42
C GLU A 652 -1.43 38.04 -9.95
N GLU A 653 -1.64 37.72 -11.24
CA GLU A 653 -1.07 36.51 -11.85
C GLU A 653 0.47 36.58 -11.91
N CYS A 654 1.04 37.77 -12.12
CA CYS A 654 2.50 37.97 -12.10
C CYS A 654 3.06 37.73 -10.70
N GLU A 655 2.40 38.21 -9.65
CA GLU A 655 2.83 38.02 -8.26
C GLU A 655 2.79 36.54 -7.88
N ALA A 656 1.69 35.85 -8.21
CA ALA A 656 1.55 34.41 -8.01
C ALA A 656 2.63 33.59 -8.74
N VAL A 657 2.95 33.92 -10.00
CA VAL A 657 4.00 33.22 -10.76
C VAL A 657 5.38 33.43 -10.15
N VAL A 658 5.71 34.65 -9.70
CA VAL A 658 7.00 34.93 -9.08
C VAL A 658 7.14 34.22 -7.73
N GLU A 659 6.08 34.19 -6.93
CA GLU A 659 6.06 33.54 -5.62
C GLU A 659 6.10 32.00 -5.72
N HIS A 660 5.28 31.41 -6.60
CA HIS A 660 5.12 29.95 -6.69
C HIS A 660 6.07 29.29 -7.68
N HIS A 661 6.53 30.02 -8.71
CA HIS A 661 7.29 29.46 -9.85
C HIS A 661 8.49 30.32 -10.27
N GLY A 662 9.17 30.99 -9.35
CA GLY A 662 10.29 31.90 -9.66
C GLY A 662 11.40 31.31 -10.54
N GLN A 663 11.67 30.00 -10.46
CA GLN A 663 12.67 29.31 -11.31
C GLN A 663 12.23 29.16 -12.79
N ALA A 664 10.93 29.23 -13.06
CA ALA A 664 10.34 29.17 -14.39
C ALA A 664 10.27 30.55 -15.07
N VAL A 665 10.57 31.63 -14.33
CA VAL A 665 10.58 33.00 -14.88
C VAL A 665 11.81 33.19 -15.75
N LEU A 666 11.58 33.56 -17.01
CA LEU A 666 12.63 33.88 -17.97
C LEU A 666 13.12 35.31 -17.78
N THR A 667 12.20 36.29 -17.77
CA THR A 667 12.53 37.70 -17.54
C THR A 667 11.29 38.52 -17.15
N LYS A 668 11.51 39.76 -16.69
CA LYS A 668 10.46 40.76 -16.50
C LYS A 668 10.10 41.42 -17.84
N ILE A 669 8.82 41.68 -18.02
CA ILE A 669 8.26 42.37 -19.18
C ILE A 669 7.46 43.58 -18.70
N PHE A 670 7.31 44.59 -19.56
CA PHE A 670 6.56 45.80 -19.23
C PHE A 670 5.50 46.07 -20.28
N SER A 671 4.29 46.37 -19.80
CA SER A 671 3.19 46.84 -20.64
C SER A 671 2.67 48.20 -20.18
N THR A 672 1.76 48.77 -20.96
CA THR A 672 1.03 49.98 -20.57
C THR A 672 0.19 49.79 -19.29
N ARG A 673 -0.03 48.54 -18.85
CA ARG A 673 -0.77 48.17 -17.63
C ARG A 673 0.13 47.94 -16.41
N GLY A 674 1.47 47.94 -16.57
CA GLY A 674 2.42 47.74 -15.47
C GLY A 674 3.49 46.69 -15.78
N ALA A 675 4.23 46.31 -14.74
CA ALA A 675 5.22 45.24 -14.80
C ALA A 675 4.53 43.86 -14.89
N GLY A 676 5.17 42.92 -15.58
CA GLY A 676 4.77 41.54 -15.70
C GLY A 676 5.98 40.62 -15.82
N VAL A 677 5.74 39.34 -16.07
CA VAL A 677 6.79 38.33 -16.29
C VAL A 677 6.52 37.48 -17.53
N LEU A 678 7.59 37.12 -18.23
CA LEU A 678 7.64 36.06 -19.24
C LEU A 678 8.21 34.81 -18.57
N TYR A 679 7.48 33.70 -18.62
CA TYR A 679 7.79 32.47 -17.87
C TYR A 679 7.42 31.20 -18.66
N ASP A 680 7.82 30.03 -18.16
CA ASP A 680 7.48 28.74 -18.77
C ASP A 680 5.97 28.50 -18.76
N GLY A 681 5.38 28.42 -19.97
CA GLY A 681 3.93 28.32 -20.16
C GLY A 681 3.32 27.05 -19.56
N MET A 682 4.11 26.01 -19.26
CA MET A 682 3.61 24.79 -18.61
C MET A 682 3.29 24.98 -17.13
N MET A 683 3.72 26.08 -16.50
CA MET A 683 3.36 26.42 -15.13
C MET A 683 1.92 26.96 -15.02
N ARG A 684 1.30 27.37 -16.13
CA ARG A 684 -0.09 27.85 -16.19
C ARG A 684 -1.06 26.70 -16.44
N ASP A 685 -2.08 26.54 -15.60
CA ASP A 685 -3.07 25.44 -15.69
C ASP A 685 -3.83 25.46 -17.01
N GLU A 686 -4.26 26.64 -17.43
CA GLU A 686 -5.02 26.85 -18.65
C GLU A 686 -4.22 26.47 -19.89
N SER A 687 -2.90 26.66 -19.86
CA SER A 687 -1.99 26.25 -20.94
C SER A 687 -1.95 24.73 -21.08
N ALA A 688 -1.82 24.00 -19.97
CA ALA A 688 -1.87 22.53 -19.98
C ALA A 688 -3.25 22.03 -20.46
N GLN A 689 -4.33 22.66 -19.99
CA GLN A 689 -5.68 22.37 -20.47
C GLN A 689 -5.86 22.65 -21.97
N ALA A 690 -5.22 23.69 -22.50
CA ALA A 690 -5.28 24.02 -23.92
C ALA A 690 -4.63 22.94 -24.78
N LEU A 691 -3.51 22.37 -24.34
CA LEU A 691 -2.88 21.23 -25.01
C LEU A 691 -3.79 20.00 -25.00
N LEU A 692 -4.42 19.70 -23.85
CA LEU A 692 -5.39 18.60 -23.73
C LEU A 692 -6.61 18.81 -24.65
N ARG A 693 -7.15 20.03 -24.71
CA ARG A 693 -8.27 20.40 -25.60
C ARG A 693 -7.89 20.25 -27.08
N LEU A 694 -6.68 20.67 -27.46
CA LEU A 694 -6.18 20.56 -28.83
C LEU A 694 -6.14 19.09 -29.28
N MET A 695 -5.66 18.18 -28.43
CA MET A 695 -5.70 16.73 -28.67
C MET A 695 -7.13 16.19 -28.75
N ALA A 696 -7.97 16.54 -27.77
CA ALA A 696 -9.36 16.06 -27.67
C ALA A 696 -10.21 16.42 -28.90
N GLN A 697 -9.95 17.59 -29.50
CA GLN A 697 -10.71 18.11 -30.64
C GLN A 697 -10.11 17.74 -31.99
N GLY A 698 -8.93 17.11 -32.02
CA GLY A 698 -8.19 16.92 -33.27
C GLY A 698 -7.78 18.24 -33.93
N GLY A 699 -7.49 19.27 -33.12
CA GLY A 699 -7.28 20.63 -33.60
C GLY A 699 -5.90 20.84 -34.22
N GLU A 700 -5.78 21.92 -34.99
CA GLU A 700 -4.52 22.34 -35.64
C GLU A 700 -4.20 23.80 -35.30
N ALA A 701 -2.91 24.10 -35.12
CA ALA A 701 -2.40 25.46 -34.91
C ALA A 701 -1.22 25.73 -35.85
N ALA A 702 -1.30 26.84 -36.59
CA ALA A 702 -0.27 27.21 -37.56
C ALA A 702 1.03 27.63 -36.86
N ALA A 703 2.15 27.23 -37.43
CA ALA A 703 3.49 27.74 -37.14
C ALA A 703 4.08 28.36 -38.41
N GLN A 704 5.27 28.97 -38.34
CA GLN A 704 5.89 29.57 -39.52
C GLN A 704 6.34 28.52 -40.54
N HIS A 705 6.91 27.39 -40.07
CA HIS A 705 7.46 26.32 -40.92
C HIS A 705 6.65 25.02 -40.90
N GLY A 706 5.46 25.03 -40.27
CA GLY A 706 4.64 23.82 -40.12
C GLY A 706 3.30 24.05 -39.44
N THR A 707 2.72 22.99 -38.90
CA THR A 707 1.45 23.01 -38.16
C THR A 707 1.52 22.06 -36.98
N VAL A 708 1.14 22.53 -35.80
CA VAL A 708 0.95 21.69 -34.61
C VAL A 708 -0.41 21.04 -34.70
N ARG A 709 -0.46 19.71 -34.72
CA ARG A 709 -1.69 18.90 -34.78
C ARG A 709 -1.86 18.10 -33.50
N GLY A 710 -3.06 18.15 -32.93
CA GLY A 710 -3.47 17.25 -31.86
C GLY A 710 -4.19 16.02 -32.39
N THR A 711 -3.93 14.87 -31.78
CA THR A 711 -4.64 13.62 -32.07
C THR A 711 -5.05 12.93 -30.75
N ALA A 712 -6.28 12.42 -30.72
CA ALA A 712 -6.79 11.61 -29.61
C ALA A 712 -6.85 10.13 -30.03
N SER A 713 -6.55 9.23 -29.10
CA SER A 713 -6.69 7.79 -29.32
C SER A 713 -8.15 7.35 -29.22
N SER A 714 -8.43 6.14 -29.69
CA SER A 714 -9.75 5.52 -29.54
C SER A 714 -10.21 5.35 -28.08
N LEU A 715 -9.26 5.27 -27.13
CA LEU A 715 -9.53 5.12 -25.70
C LEU A 715 -9.60 6.46 -24.95
N PHE A 716 -9.34 7.60 -25.62
CA PHE A 716 -9.26 8.91 -24.96
C PHE A 716 -10.52 9.23 -24.14
N ALA A 717 -11.72 9.02 -24.69
CA ALA A 717 -12.97 9.34 -24.01
C ALA A 717 -13.20 8.49 -22.76
N GLU A 718 -12.80 7.22 -22.80
CA GLU A 718 -12.86 6.30 -21.65
C GLU A 718 -11.87 6.72 -20.56
N LEU A 719 -10.61 6.97 -20.94
CA LEU A 719 -9.55 7.34 -20.01
C LEU A 719 -9.79 8.71 -19.37
N ARG A 720 -10.28 9.70 -20.13
CA ARG A 720 -10.58 11.04 -19.62
C ARG A 720 -11.77 11.05 -18.65
N GLY A 721 -12.80 10.24 -18.90
CA GLY A 721 -14.07 10.32 -18.17
C GLY A 721 -14.96 11.51 -18.56
N GLY A 722 -16.06 11.69 -17.83
CA GLY A 722 -17.14 12.64 -18.15
C GLY A 722 -17.03 14.03 -17.54
N GLU A 723 -15.95 14.34 -16.81
CA GLU A 723 -15.79 15.64 -16.15
C GLU A 723 -15.48 16.78 -17.13
N ALA A 724 -16.01 17.97 -16.85
CA ALA A 724 -15.84 19.14 -17.71
C ALA A 724 -14.38 19.61 -17.80
N ALA A 725 -13.68 19.64 -16.65
CA ALA A 725 -12.26 19.97 -16.54
C ALA A 725 -11.62 19.11 -15.45
N LEU A 726 -10.44 18.55 -15.73
CA LEU A 726 -9.67 17.74 -14.77
C LEU A 726 -8.65 18.64 -14.05
N PRO A 727 -8.46 18.55 -12.73
CA PRO A 727 -7.49 19.38 -12.02
C PRO A 727 -6.05 19.10 -12.49
N VAL A 728 -5.19 20.13 -12.57
CA VAL A 728 -3.83 20.01 -13.13
C VAL A 728 -2.80 19.91 -12.01
N ARG A 729 -1.93 18.89 -12.06
CA ARG A 729 -0.78 18.72 -11.16
C ARG A 729 0.50 18.55 -11.99
N ARG A 730 1.65 19.01 -11.49
CA ARG A 730 2.95 18.83 -12.16
C ARG A 730 3.73 17.73 -11.43
N GLY A 731 4.38 16.84 -12.17
CA GLY A 731 5.15 15.76 -11.55
C GLY A 731 6.40 16.28 -10.83
N SER A 732 6.73 15.71 -9.67
CA SER A 732 7.91 16.08 -8.85
C SER A 732 9.25 15.62 -9.47
N ALA A 733 9.22 14.60 -10.33
CA ALA A 733 10.39 14.03 -11.01
C ALA A 733 10.60 14.63 -12.40
N GLU A 734 11.12 15.85 -12.48
CA GLU A 734 11.57 16.42 -13.78
C GLU A 734 12.83 15.69 -14.28
N GLN A 735 12.62 14.71 -15.17
CA GLN A 735 13.64 14.23 -16.10
C GLN A 735 13.73 15.20 -17.30
N SER A 736 14.45 14.84 -18.37
CA SER A 736 14.66 15.67 -19.58
C SER A 736 13.39 16.15 -20.31
N ASN A 737 12.19 15.81 -19.81
CA ASN A 737 10.87 16.12 -20.34
C ASN A 737 9.97 16.72 -19.25
N THR A 738 8.92 17.45 -19.62
CA THR A 738 7.95 18.01 -18.65
C THR A 738 6.71 17.11 -18.54
N SER A 739 6.34 16.73 -17.32
CA SER A 739 5.18 15.87 -17.05
C SER A 739 4.06 16.63 -16.33
N VAL A 740 2.84 16.54 -16.86
CA VAL A 740 1.63 17.16 -16.30
C VAL A 740 0.55 16.10 -16.10
N ILE A 741 0.01 15.99 -14.91
CA ILE A 741 -1.05 15.06 -14.53
C ILE A 741 -2.39 15.80 -14.55
N PHE A 742 -3.41 15.20 -15.15
CA PHE A 742 -4.78 15.68 -15.15
C PHE A 742 -5.66 14.75 -14.30
N GLY A 743 -6.07 15.24 -13.12
CA GLY A 743 -6.82 14.48 -12.12
C GLY A 743 -6.03 13.28 -11.58
N ASP A 744 -6.72 12.16 -11.51
CA ASP A 744 -6.22 10.83 -11.22
C ASP A 744 -6.23 9.93 -12.48
N ARG A 745 -6.35 10.52 -13.68
CA ARG A 745 -6.70 9.79 -14.89
C ARG A 745 -5.71 9.84 -16.02
N LEU A 746 -5.08 10.98 -16.26
CA LEU A 746 -4.22 11.18 -17.44
C LEU A 746 -2.88 11.82 -17.05
N ILE A 747 -1.84 11.49 -17.80
CA ILE A 747 -0.52 12.10 -17.71
C ILE A 747 -0.02 12.50 -19.10
N LEU A 748 0.41 13.75 -19.23
CA LEU A 748 1.01 14.34 -20.42
C LEU A 748 2.52 14.43 -20.24
N LYS A 749 3.27 13.85 -21.18
CA LYS A 749 4.72 13.96 -21.31
C LYS A 749 5.03 14.89 -22.49
N LEU A 750 5.55 16.08 -22.20
CA LEU A 750 6.01 17.05 -23.19
C LEU A 750 7.51 16.86 -23.44
N PHE A 751 7.88 16.55 -24.69
CA PHE A 751 9.26 16.34 -25.08
C PHE A 751 9.98 17.70 -25.23
N ARG A 752 10.96 17.98 -24.37
CA ARG A 752 11.65 19.29 -24.39
C ARG A 752 12.71 19.36 -25.47
N ARG A 753 13.51 18.31 -25.66
CA ARG A 753 14.47 18.22 -26.77
C ARG A 753 13.78 17.61 -27.98
N GLN A 754 13.73 18.35 -29.07
CA GLN A 754 13.06 17.97 -30.31
C GLN A 754 14.02 17.24 -31.24
N GLN A 755 13.57 16.12 -31.81
CA GLN A 755 14.26 15.37 -32.85
C GLN A 755 13.25 15.08 -33.97
N THR A 756 13.70 15.17 -35.23
CA THR A 756 12.88 14.84 -36.39
C THR A 756 12.60 13.34 -36.45
N GLY A 757 11.36 12.98 -36.81
CA GLY A 757 10.88 11.62 -36.89
C GLY A 757 9.93 11.21 -35.75
N LEU A 758 9.36 10.01 -35.88
CA LEU A 758 8.40 9.46 -34.94
C LEU A 758 9.08 9.06 -33.62
N ASN A 759 8.56 9.50 -32.48
CA ASN A 759 9.09 9.09 -31.18
C ASN A 759 8.73 7.62 -30.86
N PRO A 760 9.70 6.74 -30.53
CA PRO A 760 9.46 5.33 -30.17
C PRO A 760 8.46 5.12 -29.05
N ASP A 761 8.43 6.01 -28.04
CA ASP A 761 7.50 5.93 -26.92
C ASP A 761 6.06 6.04 -27.42
N MET A 762 5.83 7.00 -28.33
CA MET A 762 4.56 7.18 -29.05
C MET A 762 4.19 6.04 -29.95
N GLU A 763 5.11 5.63 -30.80
CA GLU A 763 4.87 4.57 -31.76
C GLU A 763 4.52 3.24 -31.07
N ILE A 764 5.33 2.83 -30.08
CA ILE A 764 5.18 1.56 -29.38
C ILE A 764 3.98 1.61 -28.42
N GLY A 765 3.83 2.67 -27.63
CA GLY A 765 2.71 2.83 -26.71
C GLY A 765 1.37 2.81 -27.44
N ARG A 766 1.27 3.50 -28.57
CA ARG A 766 0.08 3.47 -29.43
C ARG A 766 -0.16 2.10 -30.04
N PHE A 767 0.86 1.45 -30.58
CA PHE A 767 0.73 0.11 -31.17
C PHE A 767 0.22 -0.90 -30.14
N LEU A 768 0.86 -0.97 -28.96
CA LEU A 768 0.46 -1.89 -27.90
C LEU A 768 -0.98 -1.62 -27.43
N THR A 769 -1.37 -0.35 -27.30
CA THR A 769 -2.70 0.04 -26.85
C THR A 769 -3.80 -0.26 -27.88
N GLU A 770 -3.57 0.08 -29.16
CA GLU A 770 -4.60 0.06 -30.20
C GLU A 770 -4.61 -1.21 -31.06
N ARG A 771 -3.50 -1.96 -31.11
CA ARG A 771 -3.33 -3.12 -32.00
C ARG A 771 -3.14 -4.45 -31.29
N THR A 772 -2.98 -4.45 -29.96
CA THR A 772 -2.70 -5.66 -29.19
C THR A 772 -3.60 -5.78 -27.96
N GLU A 773 -3.59 -6.95 -27.31
CA GLU A 773 -4.31 -7.20 -26.05
C GLU A 773 -3.43 -6.95 -24.81
N PHE A 774 -2.19 -6.47 -24.98
CA PHE A 774 -1.28 -6.24 -23.87
C PHE A 774 -1.72 -5.02 -23.04
N ARG A 775 -2.10 -5.26 -21.77
CA ARG A 775 -2.63 -4.22 -20.87
C ARG A 775 -1.63 -3.70 -19.83
N ASN A 776 -0.46 -4.33 -19.70
CA ASN A 776 0.55 -3.97 -18.71
C ASN A 776 1.46 -2.81 -19.17
N ILE A 777 0.85 -1.75 -19.71
CA ILE A 777 1.49 -0.47 -20.06
C ILE A 777 0.58 0.69 -19.63
N ALA A 778 1.13 1.90 -19.54
CA ALA A 778 0.30 3.10 -19.49
C ALA A 778 -0.43 3.26 -20.85
N PRO A 779 -1.78 3.21 -20.89
CA PRO A 779 -2.50 3.17 -22.16
C PRO A 779 -2.38 4.51 -22.89
N PHE A 780 -2.10 4.47 -24.18
CA PHE A 780 -1.99 5.66 -25.02
C PHE A 780 -3.34 6.37 -25.19
N ALA A 781 -3.36 7.67 -24.88
CA ALA A 781 -4.57 8.50 -24.92
C ALA A 781 -4.55 9.56 -26.03
N GLY A 782 -3.38 10.00 -26.50
CA GLY A 782 -3.26 10.99 -27.56
C GLY A 782 -1.85 11.55 -27.73
N ALA A 783 -1.65 12.41 -28.72
CA ALA A 783 -0.36 13.05 -28.99
C ALA A 783 -0.48 14.44 -29.62
N LEU A 784 0.59 15.21 -29.48
CA LEU A 784 0.82 16.44 -30.23
C LEU A 784 1.99 16.23 -31.19
N GLU A 785 1.79 16.58 -32.46
CA GLU A 785 2.77 16.40 -33.53
C GLU A 785 2.98 17.73 -34.27
N PHE A 786 4.21 18.03 -34.68
CA PHE A 786 4.52 19.11 -35.60
C PHE A 786 4.70 18.55 -37.00
N VAL A 787 3.83 18.98 -37.90
CA VAL A 787 3.79 18.57 -39.31
C VAL A 787 4.51 19.62 -40.15
N SER A 788 5.60 19.22 -40.83
CA SER A 788 6.42 20.16 -41.62
C SER A 788 5.71 20.58 -42.91
N ARG A 789 5.78 21.87 -43.26
CA ARG A 789 5.18 22.39 -44.50
C ARG A 789 6.05 22.17 -45.74
N ASP A 790 7.36 22.06 -45.56
CA ASP A 790 8.35 22.05 -46.64
C ASP A 790 8.82 20.62 -47.03
N GLY A 791 8.08 19.59 -46.61
CA GLY A 791 8.41 18.19 -46.87
C GLY A 791 9.51 17.63 -45.96
N GLY A 792 9.82 18.29 -44.85
CA GLY A 792 10.65 17.74 -43.77
C GLY A 792 9.93 16.62 -42.99
N GLU A 793 10.67 15.88 -42.16
CA GLU A 793 10.09 14.84 -41.31
C GLU A 793 9.29 15.44 -40.15
N ASP A 794 8.09 14.90 -39.89
CA ASP A 794 7.24 15.27 -38.75
C ASP A 794 7.96 14.97 -37.42
N SER A 795 7.57 15.67 -36.34
CA SER A 795 8.14 15.45 -34.99
C SER A 795 7.07 15.33 -33.92
N THR A 796 7.29 14.48 -32.93
CA THR A 796 6.39 14.31 -31.78
C THR A 796 6.72 15.35 -30.70
N LEU A 797 5.78 16.25 -30.41
CA LEU A 797 5.94 17.30 -29.40
C LEU A 797 5.55 16.83 -27.99
N ALA A 798 4.46 16.06 -27.88
CA ALA A 798 3.97 15.54 -26.61
C ALA A 798 3.19 14.24 -26.80
N MET A 799 3.09 13.46 -25.73
CA MET A 799 2.25 12.28 -25.61
C MET A 799 1.34 12.40 -24.39
N LEU A 800 0.11 11.92 -24.51
CA LEU A 800 -0.84 11.72 -23.42
C LEU A 800 -1.08 10.22 -23.17
N GLN A 801 -1.04 9.80 -21.91
CA GLN A 801 -1.30 8.43 -21.46
C GLN A 801 -2.31 8.40 -20.31
N GLY A 802 -2.92 7.23 -20.06
CA GLY A 802 -3.64 6.96 -18.83
C GLY A 802 -2.68 6.93 -17.63
N LEU A 803 -3.08 7.55 -16.52
CA LEU A 803 -2.33 7.54 -15.27
C LEU A 803 -2.48 6.17 -14.60
N VAL A 804 -1.34 5.56 -14.27
CA VAL A 804 -1.31 4.26 -13.60
C VAL A 804 -1.12 4.50 -12.10
N GLN A 805 -2.14 4.18 -11.31
CA GLN A 805 -1.99 4.13 -9.84
C GLN A 805 -1.05 2.99 -9.46
N ASN A 806 -0.01 3.28 -8.69
CA ASN A 806 1.11 2.39 -8.48
C ASN A 806 1.73 2.50 -7.08
N GLU A 807 2.49 1.46 -6.74
CA GLU A 807 3.23 1.21 -5.50
C GLU A 807 4.66 1.82 -5.54
N GLY A 808 5.05 2.48 -6.63
CA GLY A 808 6.40 2.94 -6.91
C GLY A 808 7.08 2.17 -8.05
N ASP A 809 8.29 2.60 -8.39
CA ASP A 809 9.10 1.95 -9.43
C ASP A 809 9.74 0.65 -8.94
N GLY A 810 10.00 -0.27 -9.87
CA GLY A 810 10.56 -1.58 -9.57
C GLY A 810 11.99 -1.53 -9.04
N TRP A 811 12.74 -0.45 -9.27
CA TRP A 811 14.09 -0.29 -8.76
C TRP A 811 14.07 0.00 -7.26
N SER A 812 13.30 1.01 -6.85
CA SER A 812 13.07 1.36 -5.45
C SER A 812 12.53 0.17 -4.66
N TRP A 813 11.50 -0.51 -5.18
CA TRP A 813 10.92 -1.69 -4.55
C TRP A 813 11.95 -2.83 -4.37
N MET A 814 12.72 -3.16 -5.42
CA MET A 814 13.74 -4.22 -5.33
C MET A 814 14.87 -3.89 -4.34
N LEU A 815 15.25 -2.61 -4.22
CA LEU A 815 16.26 -2.19 -3.24
C LEU A 815 15.76 -2.34 -1.80
N GLU A 816 14.50 -2.00 -1.51
CA GLU A 816 13.93 -2.21 -0.17
C GLU A 816 13.88 -3.70 0.22
N GLU A 817 13.54 -4.55 -0.75
CA GLU A 817 13.53 -6.01 -0.62
C GLU A 817 14.94 -6.57 -0.38
N LEU A 818 15.94 -6.03 -1.08
CA LEU A 818 17.36 -6.37 -0.89
C LEU A 818 17.91 -5.90 0.47
N ASP A 819 17.50 -4.73 0.94
CA ASP A 819 17.89 -4.24 2.27
C ASP A 819 17.36 -5.20 3.36
N ARG A 820 16.11 -5.64 3.26
CA ARG A 820 15.54 -6.68 4.15
C ARG A 820 16.34 -7.99 4.08
N TYR A 821 16.68 -8.43 2.87
CA TYR A 821 17.47 -9.63 2.64
C TYR A 821 18.86 -9.55 3.29
N PHE A 822 19.56 -8.42 3.15
CA PHE A 822 20.89 -8.25 3.76
C PHE A 822 20.84 -8.13 5.28
N GLU A 823 19.81 -7.50 5.86
CA GLU A 823 19.62 -7.48 7.32
C GLU A 823 19.53 -8.90 7.90
N SER A 824 18.77 -9.79 7.25
CA SER A 824 18.69 -11.20 7.63
C SER A 824 20.03 -11.92 7.43
N ALA A 825 20.68 -11.70 6.28
CA ALA A 825 21.94 -12.35 5.92
C ALA A 825 23.09 -12.03 6.91
N VAL A 826 23.11 -10.83 7.51
CA VAL A 826 24.10 -10.44 8.54
C VAL A 826 23.95 -11.27 9.82
N ALA A 827 22.74 -11.72 10.16
CA ALA A 827 22.49 -12.54 11.33
C ALA A 827 22.71 -14.05 11.08
N ALA A 828 22.84 -14.45 9.81
CA ALA A 828 22.91 -15.85 9.39
C ALA A 828 24.31 -16.28 8.91
N SER A 829 24.58 -17.58 8.97
CA SER A 829 25.73 -18.20 8.30
C SER A 829 25.43 -18.43 6.83
N PHE A 830 26.37 -18.14 5.93
CA PHE A 830 26.19 -18.41 4.50
C PHE A 830 25.96 -19.91 4.27
N PRO A 831 24.90 -20.32 3.56
CA PRO A 831 24.57 -21.72 3.38
C PRO A 831 25.63 -22.42 2.51
N GLU A 832 25.83 -23.73 2.71
CA GLU A 832 26.72 -24.54 1.86
C GLU A 832 26.09 -24.78 0.46
N VAL A 833 26.02 -23.73 -0.34
CA VAL A 833 25.50 -23.74 -1.71
C VAL A 833 26.65 -23.52 -2.67
N LYS A 834 26.83 -24.46 -3.62
CA LYS A 834 27.68 -24.23 -4.78
C LYS A 834 26.95 -23.31 -5.74
N LEU A 835 27.22 -22.01 -5.64
CA LEU A 835 26.81 -21.05 -6.67
C LEU A 835 27.43 -21.49 -8.01
N PRO A 836 26.67 -21.46 -9.13
CA PRO A 836 27.24 -21.76 -10.44
C PRO A 836 28.47 -20.86 -10.66
N GLY A 837 29.54 -21.45 -11.19
CA GLY A 837 30.74 -20.70 -11.56
C GLY A 837 30.39 -19.59 -12.55
N THR A 838 31.30 -18.63 -12.70
CA THR A 838 31.18 -17.39 -13.51
C THR A 838 30.94 -17.61 -15.02
N GLY A 839 30.53 -18.80 -15.45
CA GLY A 839 30.45 -19.18 -16.86
C GLY A 839 29.29 -20.08 -17.31
N ALA A 840 28.38 -20.51 -16.42
CA ALA A 840 27.19 -21.24 -16.83
C ALA A 840 25.96 -20.33 -16.71
N LEU A 841 25.06 -20.32 -17.72
CA LEU A 841 23.81 -19.59 -17.53
C LEU A 841 23.03 -20.17 -16.36
N ARG A 842 22.55 -19.23 -15.53
CA ARG A 842 21.93 -19.43 -14.22
C ARG A 842 20.63 -20.23 -14.29
N GLU A 843 20.15 -20.56 -15.48
CA GLU A 843 19.01 -21.44 -15.73
C GLU A 843 19.25 -22.90 -15.35
N LYS A 844 20.52 -23.32 -15.17
CA LYS A 844 20.87 -24.68 -14.74
C LYS A 844 20.73 -24.94 -13.24
N LEU A 845 20.13 -24.02 -12.48
CA LEU A 845 19.75 -24.32 -11.10
C LEU A 845 18.53 -25.24 -11.09
N ASN A 846 18.73 -26.48 -10.63
CA ASN A 846 17.65 -27.40 -10.28
C ASN A 846 16.93 -26.88 -9.03
N GLY A 847 16.14 -25.83 -9.21
CA GLY A 847 15.42 -25.12 -8.15
C GLY A 847 16.24 -24.04 -7.44
N ILE A 848 15.53 -23.06 -6.91
CA ILE A 848 16.09 -21.99 -6.07
C ILE A 848 16.44 -22.59 -4.70
N PRO A 849 17.66 -22.40 -4.15
CA PRO A 849 18.05 -22.89 -2.83
C PRO A 849 17.09 -22.43 -1.73
N ALA A 850 16.83 -23.28 -0.73
CA ALA A 850 15.90 -22.98 0.36
C ALA A 850 16.22 -21.66 1.07
N ALA A 851 17.51 -21.42 1.36
CA ALA A 851 17.99 -20.19 1.99
C ALA A 851 17.70 -18.91 1.17
N ALA A 852 17.64 -19.01 -0.16
CA ALA A 852 17.25 -17.87 -1.01
C ALA A 852 15.73 -17.67 -1.01
N ARG A 853 14.93 -18.74 -0.92
CA ARG A 853 13.46 -18.61 -0.82
C ARG A 853 12.99 -18.07 0.52
N GLU A 854 13.65 -18.49 1.60
CA GLU A 854 13.30 -18.10 2.97
C GLU A 854 13.41 -16.58 3.18
N HIS A 855 14.33 -15.91 2.49
CA HIS A 855 14.63 -14.49 2.71
C HIS A 855 14.43 -13.58 1.49
N ALA A 856 14.39 -14.10 0.26
CA ALA A 856 14.18 -13.32 -0.97
C ALA A 856 12.90 -13.71 -1.71
N GLY A 857 11.95 -14.39 -1.05
CA GLY A 857 10.72 -14.92 -1.65
C GLY A 857 9.95 -13.90 -2.48
N LEU A 858 9.74 -12.69 -1.93
CA LEU A 858 9.05 -11.60 -2.63
C LEU A 858 9.81 -11.12 -3.87
N SER A 859 11.14 -10.92 -3.79
CA SER A 859 11.95 -10.54 -4.96
C SER A 859 11.90 -11.59 -6.06
N ILE A 860 11.89 -12.87 -5.69
CA ILE A 860 11.83 -14.01 -6.62
C ILE A 860 10.47 -14.06 -7.33
N GLU A 861 9.38 -13.92 -6.60
CA GLU A 861 8.02 -13.85 -7.17
C GLU A 861 7.86 -12.65 -8.09
N GLY A 862 8.34 -11.47 -7.66
CA GLY A 862 8.38 -10.28 -8.49
C GLY A 862 9.16 -10.50 -9.78
N ALA A 863 10.32 -11.15 -9.71
CA ALA A 863 11.13 -11.50 -10.88
C ALA A 863 10.40 -12.46 -11.83
N SER A 864 9.65 -13.44 -11.29
CA SER A 864 8.83 -14.36 -12.08
C SER A 864 7.75 -13.60 -12.87
N THR A 865 7.01 -12.72 -12.18
CA THR A 865 5.97 -11.88 -12.79
C THR A 865 6.56 -10.97 -13.87
N LEU A 866 7.69 -10.32 -13.57
CA LEU A 866 8.38 -9.45 -14.52
C LEU A 866 8.86 -10.23 -15.76
N GLY A 867 9.37 -11.45 -15.59
CA GLY A 867 9.77 -12.33 -16.69
C GLY A 867 8.59 -12.67 -17.61
N ARG A 868 7.43 -12.97 -17.02
CA ARG A 868 6.19 -13.21 -17.76
C ARG A 868 5.75 -11.96 -18.54
N ARG A 869 5.66 -10.79 -17.90
CA ARG A 869 5.23 -9.54 -18.56
C ARG A 869 6.18 -9.11 -19.68
N THR A 870 7.47 -9.29 -19.50
CA THR A 870 8.48 -9.02 -20.54
C THR A 870 8.27 -9.90 -21.78
N ALA A 871 7.97 -11.19 -21.59
CA ALA A 871 7.69 -12.10 -22.71
C ALA A 871 6.38 -11.75 -23.42
N GLU A 872 5.31 -11.45 -22.68
CA GLU A 872 4.02 -11.03 -23.24
C GLU A 872 4.13 -9.74 -24.06
N MET A 873 4.92 -8.77 -23.58
CA MET A 873 5.25 -7.56 -24.33
C MET A 873 5.93 -7.89 -25.66
N HIS A 874 7.00 -8.68 -25.65
CA HIS A 874 7.73 -9.05 -26.87
C HIS A 874 6.88 -9.84 -27.87
N LEU A 875 6.02 -10.74 -27.40
CA LEU A 875 5.08 -11.46 -28.25
C LEU A 875 4.06 -10.51 -28.89
N SER A 876 3.59 -9.52 -28.14
CA SER A 876 2.64 -8.52 -28.61
C SER A 876 3.26 -7.59 -29.65
N LEU A 877 4.50 -7.15 -29.45
CA LEU A 877 5.26 -6.36 -30.43
C LEU A 877 5.55 -7.08 -31.75
N ALA A 878 5.39 -8.41 -31.78
CA ALA A 878 5.64 -9.24 -32.95
C ALA A 878 4.34 -9.84 -33.56
N VAL A 879 3.16 -9.41 -33.09
CA VAL A 879 1.89 -10.04 -33.46
C VAL A 879 1.40 -9.66 -34.86
N ASP A 880 1.52 -8.38 -35.26
CA ASP A 880 1.07 -7.92 -36.57
C ASP A 880 2.16 -8.11 -37.63
N ARG A 881 1.91 -9.05 -38.54
CA ARG A 881 2.83 -9.36 -39.66
C ARG A 881 2.63 -8.49 -40.90
N ARG A 882 1.61 -7.63 -40.90
CA ARG A 882 1.30 -6.75 -42.05
C ARG A 882 1.90 -5.36 -41.90
N ASP A 883 2.07 -4.91 -40.66
CA ASP A 883 2.76 -3.67 -40.36
C ASP A 883 4.27 -3.86 -40.54
N VAL A 884 4.85 -3.20 -41.55
CA VAL A 884 6.28 -3.35 -41.88
C VAL A 884 7.17 -2.90 -40.73
N ASP A 885 6.74 -1.96 -39.89
CA ASP A 885 7.54 -1.42 -38.78
C ASP A 885 7.56 -2.34 -37.55
N PHE A 886 6.57 -3.23 -37.40
CA PHE A 886 6.47 -4.18 -36.29
C PHE A 886 6.67 -5.65 -36.70
N ALA A 887 6.49 -5.99 -37.97
CA ALA A 887 6.61 -7.35 -38.46
C ALA A 887 8.00 -7.94 -38.13
N PRO A 888 8.07 -9.11 -37.46
CA PRO A 888 9.34 -9.73 -37.08
C PRO A 888 10.14 -10.13 -38.32
N VAL A 889 11.42 -9.77 -38.35
CA VAL A 889 12.35 -10.09 -39.45
C VAL A 889 13.32 -11.15 -38.98
N ARG A 890 13.33 -12.33 -39.61
CA ARG A 890 14.27 -13.39 -39.24
C ARG A 890 15.72 -12.88 -39.38
N MET A 891 16.56 -13.19 -38.40
CA MET A 891 17.98 -12.83 -38.46
C MET A 891 18.71 -13.80 -39.39
N GLU A 892 19.24 -13.25 -40.48
CA GLU A 892 20.05 -14.00 -41.45
C GLU A 892 21.55 -13.92 -41.11
N PRO A 893 22.40 -14.80 -41.68
CA PRO A 893 23.84 -14.79 -41.40
C PRO A 893 24.52 -13.43 -41.61
N ASP A 894 24.07 -12.66 -42.61
CA ASP A 894 24.59 -11.31 -42.89
C ASP A 894 24.23 -10.30 -41.77
N ASP A 895 23.03 -10.43 -41.18
CA ASP A 895 22.63 -9.63 -40.02
C ASP A 895 23.54 -9.92 -38.82
N LEU A 896 23.86 -11.20 -38.59
CA LEU A 896 24.75 -11.63 -37.50
C LEU A 896 26.19 -11.15 -37.70
N ALA A 897 26.66 -11.11 -38.96
CA ALA A 897 27.97 -10.56 -39.30
C ALA A 897 28.04 -9.04 -39.05
N ALA A 898 26.99 -8.30 -39.45
CA ALA A 898 26.87 -6.87 -39.21
C ALA A 898 26.78 -6.54 -37.71
N LEU A 899 25.94 -7.28 -36.97
CA LEU A 899 25.81 -7.13 -35.52
C LEU A 899 27.15 -7.40 -34.83
N ARG A 900 27.86 -8.47 -35.21
CA ARG A 900 29.19 -8.76 -34.66
C ARG A 900 30.16 -7.60 -34.88
N ALA A 901 30.21 -7.04 -36.08
CA ALA A 901 31.12 -5.94 -36.40
C ALA A 901 30.81 -4.69 -35.56
N ALA A 902 29.52 -4.35 -35.41
CA ALA A 902 29.08 -3.23 -34.57
C ALA A 902 29.48 -3.44 -33.10
N LEU A 903 29.14 -4.59 -32.51
CA LEU A 903 29.46 -4.92 -31.12
C LEU A 903 30.97 -4.93 -30.85
N GLN A 904 31.78 -5.42 -31.78
CA GLN A 904 33.24 -5.38 -31.66
C GLN A 904 33.79 -3.96 -31.71
N ALA A 905 33.23 -3.10 -32.55
CA ALA A 905 33.62 -1.69 -32.61
C ALA A 905 33.24 -0.95 -31.32
N ASP A 906 32.05 -1.21 -30.79
CA ASP A 906 31.54 -0.60 -29.56
C ASP A 906 32.38 -1.05 -28.35
N ALA A 907 32.67 -2.34 -28.25
CA ALA A 907 33.55 -2.90 -27.24
C ALA A 907 34.97 -2.32 -27.31
N ALA A 908 35.54 -2.16 -28.52
CA ALA A 908 36.84 -1.53 -28.68
C ALA A 908 36.84 -0.09 -28.15
N ARG A 909 35.82 0.71 -28.46
CA ARG A 909 35.66 2.08 -27.94
C ARG A 909 35.54 2.09 -26.41
N ALA A 910 34.77 1.18 -25.84
CA ALA A 910 34.63 1.06 -24.38
C ALA A 910 35.96 0.74 -23.70
N PHE A 911 36.75 -0.20 -24.24
CA PHE A 911 38.08 -0.51 -23.71
C PHE A 911 39.09 0.62 -23.87
N ASP A 912 39.01 1.38 -24.97
CA ASP A 912 39.84 2.56 -25.18
C ASP A 912 39.48 3.68 -24.19
N ALA A 913 38.19 3.90 -23.94
CA ALA A 913 37.70 4.83 -22.92
C ALA A 913 38.14 4.42 -21.50
N LEU A 914 38.05 3.12 -21.17
CA LEU A 914 38.54 2.59 -19.89
C LEU A 914 40.05 2.82 -19.73
N LYS A 915 40.84 2.52 -20.77
CA LYS A 915 42.29 2.75 -20.76
C LYS A 915 42.64 4.23 -20.59
N ALA A 916 41.93 5.12 -21.29
CA ALA A 916 42.15 6.56 -21.19
C ALA A 916 41.81 7.14 -19.80
N ASN A 917 40.83 6.55 -19.11
CA ASN A 917 40.40 6.99 -17.79
C ASN A 917 40.99 6.19 -16.61
N LEU A 918 41.86 5.21 -16.87
CA LEU A 918 42.40 4.30 -15.84
C LEU A 918 43.05 5.04 -14.66
N ALA A 919 43.78 6.13 -14.94
CA ALA A 919 44.44 6.95 -13.91
C ALA A 919 43.49 7.83 -13.08
N ARG A 920 42.21 7.92 -13.48
CA ARG A 920 41.16 8.69 -12.80
C ARG A 920 40.20 7.81 -12.00
N LEU A 921 40.38 6.50 -12.05
CA LEU A 921 39.54 5.55 -11.32
C LEU A 921 39.90 5.51 -9.83
N PRO A 922 38.93 5.17 -8.95
CA PRO A 922 39.20 4.85 -7.56
C PRO A 922 40.20 3.68 -7.42
N ASP A 923 41.06 3.72 -6.39
CA ASP A 923 42.13 2.73 -6.17
C ASP A 923 41.62 1.28 -6.15
N ASP A 924 40.43 1.05 -5.59
CA ASP A 924 39.81 -0.28 -5.48
C ASP A 924 39.22 -0.80 -6.82
N ALA A 925 39.07 0.08 -7.83
CA ALA A 925 38.60 -0.28 -9.16
C ALA A 925 39.75 -0.48 -10.17
N VAL A 926 40.94 0.06 -9.91
CA VAL A 926 42.10 0.01 -10.83
C VAL A 926 42.54 -1.41 -11.12
N GLU A 927 42.59 -2.29 -10.11
CA GLU A 927 42.98 -3.70 -10.29
C GLU A 927 41.99 -4.45 -11.20
N THR A 928 40.70 -4.26 -10.96
CA THR A 928 39.63 -4.90 -11.72
C THR A 928 39.60 -4.38 -13.16
N ALA A 929 39.80 -3.07 -13.35
CA ALA A 929 39.95 -2.45 -14.67
C ALA A 929 41.17 -2.99 -15.42
N GLY A 930 42.31 -3.15 -14.73
CA GLY A 930 43.52 -3.76 -15.28
C GLY A 930 43.27 -5.20 -15.75
N LEU A 931 42.53 -6.00 -14.97
CA LEU A 931 42.15 -7.36 -15.35
C LEU A 931 41.27 -7.39 -16.60
N VAL A 932 40.25 -6.52 -16.68
CA VAL A 932 39.41 -6.38 -17.89
C VAL A 932 40.26 -6.03 -19.12
N LEU A 933 41.15 -5.04 -19.00
CA LEU A 933 42.03 -4.63 -20.10
C LEU A 933 42.99 -5.74 -20.54
N SER A 934 43.52 -6.54 -19.60
CA SER A 934 44.37 -7.70 -19.92
C SER A 934 43.62 -8.78 -20.70
N ARG A 935 42.30 -8.86 -20.54
CA ARG A 935 41.40 -9.82 -21.22
C ARG A 935 40.79 -9.25 -22.51
N ARG A 936 41.16 -8.04 -22.94
CA ARG A 936 40.58 -7.35 -24.11
C ARG A 936 40.47 -8.26 -25.34
N THR A 937 41.55 -8.93 -25.74
CA THR A 937 41.55 -9.81 -26.92
C THR A 937 40.54 -10.93 -26.77
N HIS A 938 40.54 -11.62 -25.62
CA HIS A 938 39.62 -12.72 -25.34
C HIS A 938 38.16 -12.25 -25.32
N LEU A 939 37.87 -11.09 -24.72
CA LEU A 939 36.51 -10.52 -24.68
C LEU A 939 36.00 -10.15 -26.07
N LEU A 940 36.86 -9.59 -26.94
CA LEU A 940 36.51 -9.28 -28.33
C LEU A 940 36.29 -10.53 -29.19
N GLU A 941 37.01 -11.62 -28.92
CA GLU A 941 36.83 -12.92 -29.59
C GLU A 941 35.49 -13.58 -29.26
N ARG A 942 34.87 -13.29 -28.10
CA ARG A 942 33.56 -13.87 -27.73
C ARG A 942 32.45 -13.53 -28.72
N PHE A 943 32.49 -12.34 -29.33
CA PHE A 943 31.54 -11.94 -30.37
C PHE A 943 31.62 -12.83 -31.63
N GLN A 944 32.70 -13.59 -31.84
CA GLN A 944 32.79 -14.56 -32.94
C GLN A 944 31.76 -15.70 -32.82
N ARG A 945 31.27 -15.99 -31.61
CA ARG A 945 30.24 -17.01 -31.39
C ARG A 945 28.91 -16.67 -32.06
N LEU A 946 28.62 -15.38 -32.35
CA LEU A 946 27.42 -14.97 -33.10
C LEU A 946 27.36 -15.65 -34.48
N THR A 947 28.48 -15.66 -35.20
CA THR A 947 28.53 -16.18 -36.57
C THR A 947 28.43 -17.71 -36.64
N ALA A 948 28.50 -18.41 -35.51
CA ALA A 948 28.30 -19.85 -35.42
C ALA A 948 26.84 -20.25 -35.13
N LEU A 949 25.95 -19.29 -34.85
CA LEU A 949 24.55 -19.56 -34.53
C LEU A 949 23.77 -19.95 -35.80
N GLN A 950 23.07 -21.09 -35.73
CA GLN A 950 22.14 -21.53 -36.79
C GLN A 950 20.71 -20.98 -36.61
N ASP A 951 20.37 -20.55 -35.40
CA ASP A 951 19.06 -19.96 -35.09
C ASP A 951 19.26 -18.82 -34.09
N ALA A 952 19.19 -17.58 -34.56
CA ALA A 952 19.28 -16.40 -33.70
C ALA A 952 17.90 -15.84 -33.30
N GLY A 953 16.80 -16.37 -33.86
CA GLY A 953 15.46 -15.80 -33.70
C GLY A 953 15.16 -14.72 -34.76
N ALA A 954 14.41 -13.68 -34.37
CA ALA A 954 14.02 -12.58 -35.23
C ALA A 954 14.32 -11.22 -34.59
N LYS A 955 14.47 -10.19 -35.42
CA LYS A 955 14.50 -8.78 -35.04
C LYS A 955 13.06 -8.28 -34.92
N THR A 956 12.71 -7.67 -33.79
CA THR A 956 11.41 -7.06 -33.52
C THR A 956 11.59 -5.63 -33.02
N ARG A 957 10.50 -4.89 -32.84
CA ARG A 957 10.54 -3.74 -31.93
C ARG A 957 10.79 -4.23 -30.51
N VAL A 958 11.55 -3.44 -29.76
CA VAL A 958 11.98 -3.69 -28.38
C VAL A 958 11.86 -2.39 -27.62
N HIS A 959 11.86 -2.45 -26.29
CA HIS A 959 11.89 -1.27 -25.43
C HIS A 959 13.22 -0.52 -25.55
N GLY A 960 14.34 -1.22 -25.69
CA GLY A 960 15.63 -0.64 -26.05
C GLY A 960 16.42 0.00 -24.90
N ASP A 961 15.81 0.25 -23.75
CA ASP A 961 16.47 0.61 -22.48
C ASP A 961 15.71 0.05 -21.27
N TYR A 962 15.43 -1.24 -21.31
CA TYR A 962 14.61 -1.89 -20.30
C TYR A 962 15.40 -2.23 -19.02
N HIS A 963 14.96 -1.68 -17.89
CA HIS A 963 15.53 -1.91 -16.56
C HIS A 963 14.47 -1.70 -15.46
N LEU A 964 14.81 -1.99 -14.21
CA LEU A 964 13.87 -1.92 -13.07
C LEU A 964 13.26 -0.53 -12.83
N GLY A 965 13.89 0.54 -13.32
CA GLY A 965 13.38 1.91 -13.23
C GLY A 965 12.30 2.22 -14.27
N GLN A 966 12.13 1.37 -15.28
CA GLN A 966 11.12 1.51 -16.35
C GLN A 966 9.91 0.62 -16.15
N VAL A 967 9.72 0.15 -14.92
CA VAL A 967 8.57 -0.66 -14.53
C VAL A 967 7.98 -0.11 -13.24
N LEU A 968 6.66 0.02 -13.20
CA LEU A 968 5.91 0.36 -12.00
C LEU A 968 5.28 -0.89 -11.43
N ARG A 969 5.26 -1.00 -10.11
CA ARG A 969 4.49 -2.05 -9.44
C ARG A 969 3.08 -1.54 -9.20
N ALA A 970 2.05 -2.29 -9.58
CA ALA A 970 0.66 -1.89 -9.40
C ALA A 970 -0.22 -3.12 -9.16
N LYS A 971 -0.93 -3.14 -8.02
CA LYS A 971 -1.87 -4.22 -7.63
C LYS A 971 -1.21 -5.60 -7.66
N GLY A 972 0.03 -5.70 -7.17
CA GLY A 972 0.81 -6.94 -7.18
C GLY A 972 1.35 -7.39 -8.55
N ASP A 973 1.23 -6.58 -9.60
CA ASP A 973 1.76 -6.83 -10.95
C ASP A 973 2.74 -5.72 -11.39
N PHE A 974 3.30 -5.83 -12.60
CA PHE A 974 4.15 -4.80 -13.20
C PHE A 974 3.51 -4.14 -14.43
N VAL A 975 3.68 -2.83 -14.54
CA VAL A 975 3.33 -2.01 -15.70
C VAL A 975 4.61 -1.43 -16.30
N ILE A 976 4.82 -1.64 -17.59
CA ILE A 976 6.03 -1.20 -18.32
C ILE A 976 5.82 0.21 -18.87
N LEU A 977 6.81 1.08 -18.69
CA LEU A 977 6.80 2.48 -19.10
C LEU A 977 7.97 2.82 -20.04
N ASP A 978 7.91 4.01 -20.63
CA ASP A 978 9.04 4.72 -21.28
C ASP A 978 9.76 3.92 -22.38
N PHE A 979 9.08 3.71 -23.52
CA PHE A 979 9.65 3.01 -24.67
C PHE A 979 10.58 3.89 -25.52
N GLU A 980 11.11 5.00 -24.98
CA GLU A 980 12.01 5.92 -25.69
C GLU A 980 13.33 5.27 -26.10
N GLY A 981 13.78 4.22 -25.39
CA GLY A 981 15.10 3.59 -25.58
C GLY A 981 16.25 4.50 -25.14
N GLU A 982 17.50 4.08 -25.40
CA GLU A 982 18.70 4.78 -24.91
C GLU A 982 18.79 6.24 -25.40
N PRO A 983 18.68 7.27 -24.53
CA PRO A 983 18.55 8.68 -24.93
C PRO A 983 19.76 9.25 -25.68
N ALA A 984 20.92 8.60 -25.56
CA ALA A 984 22.14 8.99 -26.26
C ALA A 984 22.12 8.67 -27.76
N ARG A 985 21.18 7.82 -28.23
CA ARG A 985 21.05 7.43 -29.64
C ARG A 985 20.03 8.29 -30.38
N MET A 986 20.21 8.44 -31.69
CA MET A 986 19.24 9.15 -32.56
C MET A 986 17.92 8.37 -32.66
N LEU A 987 16.78 9.06 -32.87
CA LEU A 987 15.46 8.40 -33.00
C LEU A 987 15.46 7.27 -34.04
N GLN A 988 16.10 7.47 -35.20
CA GLN A 988 16.17 6.45 -36.25
C GLN A 988 16.84 5.16 -35.75
N GLU A 989 17.91 5.26 -34.97
CA GLU A 989 18.58 4.09 -34.38
C GLU A 989 17.70 3.42 -33.33
N ARG A 990 17.00 4.20 -32.51
CA ARG A 990 16.08 3.70 -31.48
C ARG A 990 14.87 2.97 -32.05
N ARG A 991 14.43 3.31 -33.27
CA ARG A 991 13.35 2.61 -34.00
C ARG A 991 13.81 1.30 -34.67
N THR A 992 15.11 1.03 -34.78
CA THR A 992 15.61 -0.16 -35.47
C THR A 992 15.13 -1.45 -34.79
N LYS A 993 14.74 -2.45 -35.58
CA LYS A 993 14.38 -3.77 -35.05
C LYS A 993 15.62 -4.47 -34.51
N GLN A 994 15.53 -4.99 -33.29
CA GLN A 994 16.61 -5.64 -32.57
C GLN A 994 16.15 -6.99 -31.99
N SER A 995 17.10 -7.78 -31.47
CA SER A 995 16.74 -9.01 -30.79
C SER A 995 16.01 -8.68 -29.47
N PRO A 996 14.89 -9.34 -29.15
CA PRO A 996 14.23 -9.22 -27.83
C PRO A 996 15.16 -9.50 -26.65
N LEU A 997 16.23 -10.28 -26.86
CA LEU A 997 17.19 -10.59 -25.79
C LEU A 997 18.02 -9.39 -25.35
N LYS A 998 17.98 -8.27 -26.07
CA LYS A 998 18.60 -7.02 -25.61
C LYS A 998 17.89 -6.46 -24.38
N ASP A 999 16.55 -6.45 -24.37
CA ASP A 999 15.76 -6.02 -23.21
C ASP A 999 15.94 -6.98 -22.03
N VAL A 1000 15.95 -8.29 -22.33
CA VAL A 1000 16.23 -9.33 -21.31
C VAL A 1000 17.60 -9.13 -20.68
N ALA A 1001 18.63 -8.83 -21.48
CA ALA A 1001 19.96 -8.52 -20.99
C ALA A 1001 19.99 -7.24 -20.13
N GLY A 1002 19.26 -6.20 -20.53
CA GLY A 1002 19.08 -4.97 -19.76
C GLY A 1002 18.51 -5.23 -18.36
N MET A 1003 17.44 -6.02 -18.27
CA MET A 1003 16.84 -6.37 -16.98
C MET A 1003 17.77 -7.24 -16.10
N VAL A 1004 18.46 -8.22 -16.70
CA VAL A 1004 19.45 -9.03 -15.97
C VAL A 1004 20.57 -8.17 -15.40
N ARG A 1005 21.08 -7.21 -16.18
CA ARG A 1005 22.06 -6.22 -15.70
C ARG A 1005 21.48 -5.35 -14.59
N SER A 1006 20.22 -4.95 -14.70
CA SER A 1006 19.52 -4.17 -13.67
C SER A 1006 19.47 -4.89 -12.32
N PHE A 1007 19.23 -6.22 -12.30
CA PHE A 1007 19.33 -7.01 -11.06
C PHE A 1007 20.75 -7.00 -10.49
N SER A 1008 21.78 -7.14 -11.32
CA SER A 1008 23.18 -7.04 -10.84
C SER A 1008 23.47 -5.66 -10.24
N TYR A 1009 22.95 -4.59 -10.85
CA TYR A 1009 23.07 -3.22 -10.33
C TYR A 1009 22.35 -3.05 -9.00
N ALA A 1010 21.13 -3.58 -8.86
CA ALA A 1010 20.38 -3.53 -7.61
C ALA A 1010 21.14 -4.25 -6.49
N ALA A 1011 21.64 -5.46 -6.73
CA ALA A 1011 22.44 -6.22 -5.77
C ALA A 1011 23.72 -5.48 -5.34
N PHE A 1012 24.43 -4.88 -6.31
CA PHE A 1012 25.63 -4.09 -6.02
C PHE A 1012 25.31 -2.81 -5.24
N SER A 1013 24.25 -2.09 -5.64
CA SER A 1013 23.82 -0.84 -5.02
C SER A 1013 23.41 -1.07 -3.56
N ALA A 1014 22.53 -2.05 -3.31
CA ALA A 1014 22.10 -2.40 -1.97
C ALA A 1014 23.26 -2.90 -1.10
N MET A 1015 24.15 -3.77 -1.63
CA MET A 1015 25.32 -4.23 -0.88
C MET A 1015 26.25 -3.06 -0.52
N THR A 1016 26.55 -2.16 -1.47
CA THR A 1016 27.41 -1.00 -1.24
C THR A 1016 26.80 -0.04 -0.22
N HIS A 1017 25.50 0.24 -0.34
CA HIS A 1017 24.75 1.06 0.60
C HIS A 1017 24.78 0.45 2.01
N PHE A 1018 24.55 -0.86 2.12
CA PHE A 1018 24.58 -1.58 3.39
C PHE A 1018 26.00 -1.60 4.01
N SER A 1019 27.02 -1.95 3.22
CA SER A 1019 28.42 -2.02 3.63
C SER A 1019 29.03 -0.67 3.98
N SER A 1020 28.54 0.44 3.40
CA SER A 1020 28.98 1.79 3.77
C SER A 1020 28.78 2.08 5.26
N ARG A 1021 27.76 1.45 5.86
CA ARG A 1021 27.43 1.57 7.29
C ARG A 1021 28.14 0.53 8.15
N ARG A 1022 28.63 -0.57 7.56
CA ARG A 1022 29.33 -1.69 8.23
C ARG A 1022 30.46 -2.26 7.36
N PRO A 1023 31.62 -1.58 7.27
CA PRO A 1023 32.69 -1.98 6.36
C PRO A 1023 33.21 -3.41 6.58
N ALA A 1024 33.18 -3.88 7.83
CA ALA A 1024 33.61 -5.22 8.24
C ALA A 1024 32.74 -6.36 7.68
N ASP A 1025 31.49 -6.08 7.27
CA ASP A 1025 30.57 -7.09 6.72
C ASP A 1025 30.71 -7.27 5.20
N THR A 1026 31.48 -6.42 4.51
CA THR A 1026 31.56 -6.40 3.03
C THR A 1026 31.97 -7.73 2.42
N GLU A 1027 33.05 -8.35 2.90
CA GLU A 1027 33.51 -9.66 2.41
C GLU A 1027 32.50 -10.79 2.68
N ARG A 1028 31.68 -10.63 3.73
CA ARG A 1028 30.66 -11.61 4.12
C ARG A 1028 29.38 -11.46 3.30
N LEU A 1029 29.05 -10.25 2.85
CA LEU A 1029 27.83 -9.96 2.09
C LEU A 1029 27.95 -10.25 0.59
N GLU A 1030 29.15 -10.23 0.02
CA GLU A 1030 29.35 -10.51 -1.41
C GLU A 1030 28.79 -11.88 -1.86
N PRO A 1031 29.00 -13.00 -1.14
CA PRO A 1031 28.37 -14.28 -1.46
C PRO A 1031 26.84 -14.24 -1.42
N TRP A 1032 26.26 -13.49 -0.47
CA TRP A 1032 24.81 -13.33 -0.32
C TRP A 1032 24.21 -12.50 -1.46
N ALA A 1033 24.88 -11.41 -1.87
CA ALA A 1033 24.48 -10.60 -3.01
C ALA A 1033 24.45 -11.43 -4.31
N ARG A 1034 25.48 -12.26 -4.52
CA ARG A 1034 25.55 -13.19 -5.66
C ARG A 1034 24.46 -14.26 -5.62
N LEU A 1035 24.13 -14.79 -4.44
CA LEU A 1035 23.05 -15.76 -4.27
C LEU A 1035 21.70 -15.16 -4.67
N TRP A 1036 21.40 -13.95 -4.19
CA TRP A 1036 20.18 -13.23 -4.53
C TRP A 1036 20.09 -12.96 -6.03
N GLU A 1037 21.15 -12.36 -6.60
CA GLU A 1037 21.21 -12.01 -8.02
C GLU A 1037 21.01 -13.23 -8.91
N THR A 1038 21.61 -14.36 -8.50
CA THR A 1038 21.49 -15.63 -9.20
C THR A 1038 20.06 -16.18 -9.15
N ALA A 1039 19.43 -16.17 -7.98
CA ALA A 1039 18.07 -16.68 -7.79
C ALA A 1039 17.03 -15.86 -8.58
N VAL A 1040 17.09 -14.53 -8.45
CA VAL A 1040 16.18 -13.59 -9.13
C VAL A 1040 16.34 -13.67 -10.65
N THR A 1041 17.59 -13.70 -11.15
CA THR A 1041 17.87 -13.84 -12.59
C THR A 1041 17.36 -15.18 -13.13
N ALA A 1042 17.58 -16.28 -12.40
CA ALA A 1042 17.14 -17.60 -12.83
C ALA A 1042 15.61 -17.67 -12.94
N GLU A 1043 14.90 -17.10 -11.97
CA GLU A 1043 13.43 -17.11 -11.97
C GLU A 1043 12.85 -16.23 -13.08
N PHE A 1044 13.39 -15.03 -13.29
CA PHE A 1044 13.02 -14.15 -14.39
C PHE A 1044 13.17 -14.84 -15.75
N LEU A 1045 14.34 -15.45 -16.02
CA LEU A 1045 14.60 -16.15 -17.28
C LEU A 1045 13.69 -17.38 -17.46
N ARG A 1046 13.45 -18.13 -16.39
CA ARG A 1046 12.55 -19.28 -16.39
C ARG A 1046 11.12 -18.87 -16.77
N ALA A 1047 10.60 -17.82 -16.15
CA ALA A 1047 9.27 -17.29 -16.44
C ALA A 1047 9.18 -16.72 -17.87
N TYR A 1048 10.22 -15.99 -18.31
CA TYR A 1048 10.32 -15.46 -19.66
C TYR A 1048 10.27 -16.57 -20.72
N ARG A 1049 11.14 -17.59 -20.61
CA ARG A 1049 11.17 -18.72 -21.56
C ARG A 1049 9.89 -19.53 -21.55
N LYS A 1050 9.34 -19.80 -20.36
CA LYS A 1050 8.06 -20.52 -20.22
C LYS A 1050 6.94 -19.81 -20.99
N THR A 1051 6.89 -18.49 -20.87
CA THR A 1051 5.87 -17.65 -21.52
C THR A 1051 6.12 -17.51 -23.02
N MET A 1052 7.38 -17.37 -23.45
CA MET A 1052 7.77 -17.38 -24.87
C MET A 1052 7.40 -18.68 -25.60
N GLY A 1053 7.32 -19.80 -24.89
CA GLY A 1053 6.80 -21.07 -25.40
C GLY A 1053 7.53 -21.55 -26.66
N LYS A 1054 6.79 -21.69 -27.78
CA LYS A 1054 7.31 -22.16 -29.08
C LYS A 1054 7.56 -21.02 -30.08
N SER A 1055 7.61 -19.77 -29.61
CA SER A 1055 7.81 -18.61 -30.49
C SER A 1055 9.15 -18.66 -31.23
N THR A 1056 9.18 -18.11 -32.44
CA THR A 1056 10.37 -18.06 -33.30
C THR A 1056 11.12 -16.72 -33.23
N ILE A 1057 10.67 -15.78 -32.41
CA ILE A 1057 11.31 -14.45 -32.28
C ILE A 1057 12.58 -14.49 -31.41
N VAL A 1058 12.73 -15.51 -30.58
CA VAL A 1058 13.96 -15.85 -29.85
C VAL A 1058 14.50 -17.21 -30.32
N PRO A 1059 15.79 -17.53 -30.08
CA PRO A 1059 16.33 -18.84 -30.44
C PRO A 1059 15.56 -20.01 -29.80
N ARG A 1060 15.34 -21.09 -30.56
CA ARG A 1060 14.58 -22.27 -30.06
C ARG A 1060 15.41 -23.19 -29.17
N THR A 1061 16.72 -23.27 -29.41
CA THR A 1061 17.62 -24.11 -28.61
C THR A 1061 18.12 -23.33 -27.40
N ALA A 1062 18.27 -24.02 -26.27
CA ALA A 1062 18.81 -23.41 -25.06
C ALA A 1062 20.22 -22.86 -25.33
N GLU A 1063 21.05 -23.61 -26.07
CA GLU A 1063 22.42 -23.24 -26.38
C GLU A 1063 22.51 -21.94 -27.18
N ALA A 1064 21.63 -21.74 -28.17
CA ALA A 1064 21.64 -20.54 -28.99
C ALA A 1064 21.09 -19.33 -28.22
N PHE A 1065 20.04 -19.53 -27.42
CA PHE A 1065 19.50 -18.50 -26.52
C PHE A 1065 20.57 -18.00 -25.54
N ASP A 1066 21.27 -18.95 -24.93
CA ASP A 1066 22.34 -18.75 -23.98
C ASP A 1066 23.51 -17.94 -24.54
N VAL A 1067 23.99 -18.31 -25.73
CA VAL A 1067 25.05 -17.57 -26.44
C VAL A 1067 24.61 -16.14 -26.71
N LEU A 1068 23.39 -15.95 -27.21
CA LEU A 1068 22.92 -14.64 -27.63
C LEU A 1068 22.68 -13.71 -26.42
N LEU A 1069 22.10 -14.23 -25.35
CA LEU A 1069 21.91 -13.50 -24.08
C LEU A 1069 23.24 -13.09 -23.45
N GLN A 1070 24.24 -13.98 -23.43
CA GLN A 1070 25.58 -13.63 -22.92
C GLN A 1070 26.19 -12.46 -23.69
N ILE A 1071 26.02 -12.45 -25.02
CA ILE A 1071 26.61 -11.42 -25.88
C ILE A 1071 25.93 -10.07 -25.67
N PHE A 1072 24.60 -10.02 -25.57
CA PHE A 1072 23.89 -8.78 -25.24
C PHE A 1072 24.11 -8.31 -23.80
N THR A 1073 24.34 -9.24 -22.86
CA THR A 1073 24.72 -8.88 -21.49
C THR A 1073 26.12 -8.26 -21.43
N LEU A 1074 27.07 -8.78 -22.22
CA LEU A 1074 28.40 -8.19 -22.37
C LEU A 1074 28.33 -6.80 -23.00
N ASP A 1075 27.55 -6.65 -24.07
CA ASP A 1075 27.33 -5.37 -24.75
C ASP A 1075 26.76 -4.32 -23.79
N LYS A 1076 25.68 -4.66 -23.06
CA LYS A 1076 25.10 -3.73 -22.08
C LYS A 1076 26.09 -3.36 -20.97
N ALA A 1077 26.88 -4.31 -20.47
CA ALA A 1077 27.90 -4.01 -19.46
C ALA A 1077 29.01 -3.07 -19.98
N LEU A 1078 29.39 -3.17 -21.26
CA LEU A 1078 30.36 -2.27 -21.90
C LEU A 1078 29.76 -0.87 -22.15
N TYR A 1079 28.49 -0.79 -22.53
CA TYR A 1079 27.75 0.46 -22.61
C TYR A 1079 27.68 1.16 -21.25
N GLU A 1080 27.25 0.43 -20.21
CA GLU A 1080 27.19 0.88 -18.83
C GLU A 1080 28.57 1.37 -18.33
N LEU A 1081 29.66 0.67 -18.68
CA LEU A 1081 31.01 1.09 -18.35
C LEU A 1081 31.33 2.49 -18.89
N VAL A 1082 31.05 2.74 -20.17
CA VAL A 1082 31.27 4.06 -20.77
C VAL A 1082 30.38 5.12 -20.11
N TYR A 1083 29.13 4.77 -19.83
CA TYR A 1083 28.21 5.67 -19.14
C TYR A 1083 28.73 6.08 -17.76
N GLU A 1084 29.13 5.12 -16.93
CA GLU A 1084 29.63 5.39 -15.57
C GLU A 1084 30.98 6.12 -15.58
N LEU A 1085 31.87 5.84 -16.54
CA LEU A 1085 33.12 6.58 -16.70
C LEU A 1085 32.89 8.08 -16.92
N ASN A 1086 31.80 8.44 -17.62
CA ASN A 1086 31.50 9.83 -17.97
C ASN A 1086 30.66 10.56 -16.91
N HIS A 1087 29.84 9.84 -16.12
CA HIS A 1087 28.88 10.46 -15.21
C HIS A 1087 29.15 10.17 -13.72
N ARG A 1088 29.56 8.94 -13.38
CA ARG A 1088 29.78 8.51 -11.97
C ARG A 1088 30.97 7.55 -11.86
N PRO A 1089 32.23 8.05 -11.93
CA PRO A 1089 33.42 7.19 -11.90
C PRO A 1089 33.52 6.23 -10.71
N GLY A 1090 32.90 6.57 -9.57
CA GLY A 1090 32.80 5.70 -8.39
C GLY A 1090 31.93 4.45 -8.56
N TRP A 1091 31.08 4.38 -9.60
CA TRP A 1091 30.17 3.27 -9.86
C TRP A 1091 30.72 2.25 -10.87
N VAL A 1092 31.90 2.52 -11.44
CA VAL A 1092 32.55 1.72 -12.50
C VAL A 1092 32.80 0.26 -12.09
N ARG A 1093 32.85 -0.05 -10.79
CA ARG A 1093 33.02 -1.42 -10.29
C ARG A 1093 31.87 -2.36 -10.68
N ALA A 1094 30.63 -1.88 -10.73
CA ALA A 1094 29.47 -2.68 -11.12
C ALA A 1094 29.56 -3.23 -12.56
N PRO A 1095 29.82 -2.39 -13.59
CA PRO A 1095 29.99 -2.88 -14.96
C PRO A 1095 31.29 -3.66 -15.17
N LEU A 1096 32.40 -3.30 -14.50
CA LEU A 1096 33.65 -4.07 -14.56
C LEU A 1096 33.48 -5.52 -14.07
N ASN A 1097 32.82 -5.68 -12.92
CA ASN A 1097 32.48 -7.00 -12.39
C ASN A 1097 31.55 -7.77 -13.34
N GLY A 1098 30.55 -7.09 -13.92
CA GLY A 1098 29.67 -7.66 -14.95
C GLY A 1098 30.45 -8.23 -16.15
N ILE A 1099 31.46 -7.51 -16.64
CA ILE A 1099 32.32 -7.97 -17.75
C ILE A 1099 33.15 -9.20 -17.35
N LEU A 1100 33.71 -9.22 -16.14
CA LEU A 1100 34.55 -10.32 -15.66
C LEU A 1100 33.78 -11.58 -15.28
N TYR A 1101 32.52 -11.45 -14.85
CA TYR A 1101 31.66 -12.56 -14.46
C TYR A 1101 30.94 -13.24 -15.63
N LEU A 1102 31.20 -12.82 -16.86
CA LEU A 1102 30.70 -13.51 -18.05
C LEU A 1102 31.70 -14.62 -18.49
N PRO A 1103 31.21 -15.82 -18.90
CA PRO A 1103 31.99 -17.00 -19.30
C PRO A 1103 32.99 -16.78 -20.41
#